data_AF-A0A2G0CAR1-F1
#
_entry.id   AF-A0A2G0CAR1-F1
#
_cell.length_a   1.000
_cell.length_b   1.000
_cell.length_c   1.000
_cell.angle_alpha   90.00
_cell.angle_beta   90.00
_cell.angle_gamma   90.00
#
_symmetry.space_group_name_H-M   'P 1'
#
loop_
_entity.id
_entity.type
_entity.pdbx_description
1 polymer ?
#
loop_
_entity_poly.entity_id
_entity_poly.type
_entity_poly.pdbx_seq_one_letter_code
_entity_poly.pdbx_strand_id
1 'polypeptide(L)'
;MSTNRNEHSAADLRTAIFIKGANANNLKNVDLTIPKNQLVVVTGVSGSGKSSITMDTLFAEGQRRYVESLSSYARQFLMRMKKPEVDYIRGICPAIAIEQKTTTANARSTVGTLTEIYDYLRLLYARVGRTYSPISGEEVKRHAVSDVVDHILSLEEGSRVYLYAPIPRSYGDRTLRRELELLQQKGYTRVLAEDEPHRIEEVLESDRGSLEKVLNTLSTEEEMMVLVDRFVVRAEDEENNKRIADSVQTAFVEGDGEVIVSLDGGEWTAFNNRFELDGMTFLEPSPALFNFNNPYGACPVCEGFSRTMGIDEDKVIPNPSLSIYDGAVAPWSGSTYGQWQTDFLRVANRFEFPVHTPYGDLTDEQKAIVWDGNRHVQGIHAFFEELQKKLYKIQNRVMLARYRGRTLCHNCKGKRLRKEATYVKVGGVAITELVDLPIDLLQAHFEQLELNEHDATIARRLLLEIHNRLQSMLDLGLGYLTINRLSNTLSGGESQRINLTRTLGSNLTASLYILDEPSVGLHPRDTERLVRVLRRLRDLGNTVLVVEHEEGIIAAADYLIDIGPRAGVHGGEVIFAGPYENIYDEATESLTTKYMNGTMAIEPPAEPRRLTNWIRLEGARMHNLKKVDVQIPLNAITVVSGVSGSGKTSLVKGILHPALLRHLGEGTSQAPGPYSKLDGDLKFLDGVEMVNQSPIGKSSRSNPVTYVGAYDPIRNLMVKQQLSKIRGYKPSFFSFNVDGGRCPTCKGEGEQIVEMQFLADVRLECEECRGARFKREILDVQYNGMNIAEILDLSINEAIDFFAEEEEIMKKLQPLQDVGLGYVTLGQSSSTLSGGEAQRVKLASFLTKDKAGQHLLFIFDEPTTGLHFDDVRVLLTAFNALVENGHTVLIVEHNLDVIRSADYVIDLGPEGGRDGGHLVFQGRPAELKGVEGSYTGRYL
;
A
#
# COMPACT_ATOMS: atom_id res chain seq x y z
N MET A 1 47.75 -33.45 -21.55
CA MET A 1 47.18 -32.36 -22.37
C MET A 1 45.90 -32.86 -23.01
N SER A 2 44.76 -32.72 -22.31
CA SER A 2 43.43 -32.80 -22.91
C SER A 2 42.79 -31.43 -22.71
N THR A 3 42.53 -30.74 -23.80
CA THR A 3 42.03 -29.37 -23.85
C THR A 3 40.61 -29.29 -23.29
N ASN A 4 40.45 -28.51 -22.22
CA ASN A 4 39.18 -28.03 -21.70
C ASN A 4 38.39 -27.31 -22.81
N ARG A 5 37.39 -27.97 -23.40
CA ARG A 5 36.35 -27.30 -24.19
C ARG A 5 35.35 -26.68 -23.22
N ASN A 6 35.65 -25.47 -22.72
CA ASN A 6 34.78 -24.72 -21.80
C ASN A 6 34.66 -23.24 -22.22
N GLU A 7 34.56 -23.01 -23.53
CA GLU A 7 34.33 -21.68 -24.10
C GLU A 7 32.96 -21.66 -24.79
N HIS A 8 31.92 -21.27 -24.03
CA HIS A 8 30.69 -20.75 -24.62
C HIS A 8 31.05 -19.53 -25.47
N SER A 9 30.63 -19.50 -26.73
CA SER A 9 30.91 -18.38 -27.62
C SER A 9 30.18 -17.12 -27.16
N ALA A 10 30.63 -15.95 -27.61
CA ALA A 10 29.92 -14.69 -27.33
C ALA A 10 28.47 -14.70 -27.87
N ALA A 11 28.19 -15.51 -28.90
CA ALA A 11 26.83 -15.71 -29.40
C ALA A 11 25.97 -16.51 -28.40
N ASP A 12 26.51 -17.57 -27.82
CA ASP A 12 25.81 -18.38 -26.80
C ASP A 12 25.48 -17.55 -25.55
N LEU A 13 26.40 -16.69 -25.12
CA LEU A 13 26.18 -15.79 -23.98
C LEU A 13 25.14 -14.69 -24.25
N ARG A 14 24.80 -14.43 -25.52
CA ARG A 14 23.72 -13.49 -25.89
C ARG A 14 22.35 -14.16 -25.88
N THR A 15 22.28 -15.49 -26.03
CA THR A 15 21.02 -16.22 -26.15
C THR A 15 20.61 -16.96 -24.88
N ALA A 16 21.55 -17.28 -23.99
CA ALA A 16 21.24 -18.02 -22.76
C ALA A 16 22.09 -17.59 -21.55
N ILE A 17 21.60 -17.97 -20.37
CA ILE A 17 22.30 -17.92 -19.09
C ILE A 17 22.73 -19.35 -18.76
N PHE A 18 24.02 -19.54 -18.47
CA PHE A 18 24.58 -20.86 -18.14
C PHE A 18 24.99 -20.88 -16.68
N ILE A 19 24.47 -21.85 -15.95
CA ILE A 19 24.76 -22.13 -14.55
C ILE A 19 25.48 -23.47 -14.48
N LYS A 20 26.61 -23.51 -13.78
CA LYS A 20 27.37 -24.73 -13.52
C LYS A 20 27.61 -24.89 -12.02
N GLY A 21 27.32 -26.07 -11.49
CA GLY A 21 27.64 -26.47 -10.13
C GLY A 21 27.02 -25.60 -9.05
N ALA A 22 25.72 -25.27 -9.16
CA ALA A 22 25.01 -24.53 -8.12
C ALA A 22 24.72 -25.46 -6.91
N ASN A 23 25.20 -25.05 -5.73
CA ASN A 23 25.15 -25.80 -4.48
C ASN A 23 24.56 -24.99 -3.31
N ALA A 24 23.90 -23.86 -3.58
CA ALA A 24 23.29 -23.04 -2.54
C ALA A 24 22.21 -23.82 -1.77
N ASN A 25 22.27 -23.78 -0.44
CA ASN A 25 21.36 -24.48 0.49
C ASN A 25 21.30 -26.00 0.22
N ASN A 26 20.19 -26.49 -0.33
CA ASN A 26 19.96 -27.92 -0.61
C ASN A 26 20.20 -28.30 -2.08
N LEU A 27 20.63 -27.38 -2.94
CA LEU A 27 20.92 -27.68 -4.35
C LEU A 27 22.07 -28.70 -4.48
N LYS A 28 21.89 -29.70 -5.34
CA LYS A 28 22.84 -30.81 -5.53
C LYS A 28 23.67 -30.62 -6.79
N ASN A 29 24.60 -29.66 -6.76
CA ASN A 29 25.53 -29.37 -7.86
C ASN A 29 24.83 -29.19 -9.22
N VAL A 30 23.80 -28.34 -9.21
CA VAL A 30 22.88 -28.16 -10.34
C VAL A 30 23.57 -27.45 -11.50
N ASP A 31 23.44 -28.04 -12.70
CA ASP A 31 23.80 -27.45 -13.97
C ASP A 31 22.53 -27.10 -14.75
N LEU A 32 22.42 -25.86 -15.23
CA LEU A 32 21.20 -25.39 -15.89
C LEU A 32 21.52 -24.39 -17.00
N THR A 33 20.79 -24.48 -18.10
CA THR A 33 20.79 -23.47 -19.17
C THR A 33 19.43 -22.83 -19.24
N ILE A 34 19.38 -21.50 -19.10
CA ILE A 34 18.14 -20.71 -19.11
C ILE A 34 18.14 -19.84 -20.37
N PRO A 35 17.17 -20.00 -21.29
CA PRO A 35 17.07 -19.16 -22.48
C PRO A 35 16.74 -17.71 -22.11
N LYS A 36 17.34 -16.76 -22.84
CA LYS A 36 17.04 -15.33 -22.70
C LYS A 36 15.82 -14.94 -23.53
N ASN A 37 15.18 -13.84 -23.14
CA ASN A 37 14.00 -13.27 -23.81
C ASN A 37 12.80 -14.23 -23.85
N GLN A 38 12.71 -15.11 -22.85
CA GLN A 38 11.63 -16.07 -22.68
C GLN A 38 10.97 -15.89 -21.31
N LEU A 39 9.71 -16.33 -21.24
CA LEU A 39 8.99 -16.54 -19.98
C LEU A 39 9.37 -17.92 -19.44
N VAL A 40 10.21 -17.92 -18.42
CA VAL A 40 10.74 -19.11 -17.78
C VAL A 40 10.00 -19.33 -16.46
N VAL A 41 9.35 -20.47 -16.28
CA VAL A 41 8.68 -20.80 -15.02
C VAL A 41 9.52 -21.83 -14.25
N VAL A 42 9.67 -21.61 -12.95
CA VAL A 42 10.34 -22.52 -12.02
C VAL A 42 9.28 -23.07 -11.06
N THR A 43 9.07 -24.37 -11.09
CA THR A 43 8.06 -25.08 -10.29
C THR A 43 8.67 -26.24 -9.49
N GLY A 44 7.84 -26.94 -8.71
CA GLY A 44 8.23 -28.04 -7.83
C GLY A 44 7.76 -27.84 -6.38
N VAL A 45 7.90 -28.84 -5.51
CA VAL A 45 7.33 -28.83 -4.13
C VAL A 45 7.92 -27.74 -3.19
N SER A 46 7.19 -27.36 -2.14
CA SER A 46 7.69 -26.43 -1.10
C SER A 46 9.02 -26.94 -0.53
N GLY A 47 10.05 -26.08 -0.47
CA GLY A 47 11.38 -26.48 0.01
C GLY A 47 12.20 -27.33 -0.98
N SER A 48 11.81 -27.48 -2.25
CA SER A 48 12.58 -28.25 -3.24
C SER A 48 13.90 -27.60 -3.67
N GLY A 49 14.08 -26.30 -3.44
CA GLY A 49 15.26 -25.54 -3.88
C GLY A 49 14.98 -24.44 -4.91
N LYS A 50 13.70 -24.17 -5.25
CA LYS A 50 13.28 -23.09 -6.17
C LYS A 50 13.88 -21.73 -5.81
N SER A 51 13.58 -21.22 -4.62
CA SER A 51 14.11 -19.92 -4.17
C SER A 51 15.64 -19.93 -4.05
N SER A 52 16.26 -21.09 -3.80
CA SER A 52 17.71 -21.20 -3.73
C SER A 52 18.39 -21.03 -5.10
N ILE A 53 17.80 -21.56 -6.18
CA ILE A 53 18.33 -21.31 -7.53
C ILE A 53 17.94 -19.92 -8.06
N THR A 54 16.75 -19.42 -7.74
CA THR A 54 16.24 -18.16 -8.29
C THR A 54 16.74 -16.95 -7.51
N MET A 55 16.48 -16.88 -6.20
CA MET A 55 16.82 -15.73 -5.36
C MET A 55 18.25 -15.80 -4.84
N ASP A 56 18.62 -16.90 -4.18
CA ASP A 56 19.92 -17.00 -3.49
C ASP A 56 21.10 -17.18 -4.46
N THR A 57 20.83 -17.64 -5.70
CA THR A 57 21.84 -17.87 -6.74
C THR A 57 21.74 -16.84 -7.87
N LEU A 58 20.66 -16.87 -8.68
CA LEU A 58 20.56 -16.01 -9.86
C LEU A 58 20.39 -14.52 -9.51
N PHE A 59 19.41 -14.17 -8.68
CA PHE A 59 19.19 -12.78 -8.29
C PHE A 59 20.41 -12.22 -7.54
N ALA A 60 20.91 -12.95 -6.55
CA ALA A 60 22.08 -12.55 -5.78
C ALA A 60 23.30 -12.30 -6.68
N GLU A 61 23.61 -13.18 -7.63
CA GLU A 61 24.76 -13.00 -8.52
C GLU A 61 24.53 -11.87 -9.56
N GLY A 62 23.31 -11.75 -10.10
CA GLY A 62 22.95 -10.71 -11.05
C GLY A 62 23.00 -9.30 -10.42
N GLN A 63 22.46 -9.16 -9.22
CA GLN A 63 22.52 -7.92 -8.44
C GLN A 63 23.95 -7.61 -8.02
N ARG A 64 24.69 -8.59 -7.48
CA ARG A 64 26.08 -8.40 -7.03
C ARG A 64 26.96 -7.90 -8.17
N ARG A 65 26.90 -8.52 -9.35
CA ARG A 65 27.70 -8.11 -10.52
C ARG A 65 27.34 -6.71 -11.01
N TYR A 66 26.06 -6.36 -10.98
CA TYR A 66 25.61 -5.02 -11.36
C TYR A 66 26.11 -3.96 -10.36
N VAL A 67 25.90 -4.18 -9.05
CA VAL A 67 26.29 -3.22 -8.01
C VAL A 67 27.81 -3.11 -7.87
N GLU A 68 28.56 -4.18 -8.11
CA GLU A 68 30.04 -4.16 -8.17
C GLU A 68 30.57 -3.20 -9.25
N SER A 69 29.77 -2.92 -10.29
CA SER A 69 30.12 -1.98 -11.35
C SER A 69 29.81 -0.51 -11.04
N LEU A 70 29.03 -0.21 -9.99
CA LEU A 70 28.55 1.15 -9.70
C LEU A 70 29.62 2.06 -9.08
N SER A 71 30.38 1.58 -8.10
CA SER A 71 31.43 2.37 -7.45
C SER A 71 32.49 1.50 -6.76
N SER A 72 33.70 2.06 -6.62
CA SER A 72 34.78 1.43 -5.83
C SER A 72 34.40 1.25 -4.36
N TYR A 73 33.59 2.16 -3.80
CA TYR A 73 33.06 2.06 -2.43
C TYR A 73 32.14 0.84 -2.27
N ALA A 74 31.10 0.72 -3.11
CA ALA A 74 30.17 -0.41 -3.06
C ALA A 74 30.91 -1.75 -3.22
N ARG A 75 31.91 -1.78 -4.10
CA ARG A 75 32.75 -2.95 -4.34
C ARG A 75 33.51 -3.43 -3.09
N GLN A 76 33.99 -2.54 -2.22
CA GLN A 76 34.70 -2.93 -0.99
C GLN A 76 33.81 -3.69 0.00
N PHE A 77 32.53 -3.32 0.10
CA PHE A 77 31.58 -4.00 0.99
C PHE A 77 31.04 -5.29 0.39
N LEU A 78 30.74 -5.28 -0.92
CA LEU A 78 30.26 -6.47 -1.62
C LEU A 78 31.29 -7.61 -1.66
N MET A 79 32.59 -7.30 -1.60
CA MET A 79 33.63 -8.33 -1.47
C MET A 79 33.55 -9.13 -0.16
N ARG A 80 32.93 -8.57 0.89
CA ARG A 80 32.73 -9.24 2.18
C ARG A 80 31.45 -10.07 2.23
N MET A 81 30.54 -9.89 1.28
CA MET A 81 29.35 -10.72 1.18
C MET A 81 29.74 -12.14 0.77
N LYS A 82 29.06 -13.13 1.37
CA LYS A 82 29.17 -14.52 0.93
C LYS A 82 28.72 -14.58 -0.53
N LYS A 83 29.62 -15.03 -1.42
CA LYS A 83 29.27 -15.29 -2.81
C LYS A 83 28.32 -16.49 -2.85
N PRO A 84 27.35 -16.51 -3.78
CA PRO A 84 26.55 -17.71 -4.02
C PRO A 84 27.44 -18.92 -4.27
N GLU A 85 27.06 -20.08 -3.73
CA GLU A 85 27.81 -21.33 -3.87
C GLU A 85 27.56 -21.91 -5.26
N VAL A 86 28.35 -21.47 -6.24
CA VAL A 86 28.24 -21.86 -7.65
C VAL A 86 29.62 -21.87 -8.30
N ASP A 87 29.91 -22.85 -9.16
CA ASP A 87 31.19 -22.90 -9.87
C ASP A 87 31.34 -21.71 -10.82
N TYR A 88 30.34 -21.51 -11.70
CA TYR A 88 30.21 -20.29 -12.47
C TYR A 88 28.78 -20.04 -12.97
N ILE A 89 28.49 -18.75 -13.18
CA ILE A 89 27.34 -18.30 -13.96
C ILE A 89 27.84 -17.41 -15.10
N ARG A 90 27.47 -17.72 -16.34
CA ARG A 90 27.82 -16.93 -17.53
C ARG A 90 26.56 -16.44 -18.25
N GLY A 91 26.66 -15.28 -18.89
CA GLY A 91 25.53 -14.69 -19.61
C GLY A 91 24.47 -14.02 -18.73
N ILE A 92 24.65 -13.94 -17.41
CA ILE A 92 23.66 -13.32 -16.51
C ILE A 92 23.44 -11.82 -16.82
N CYS A 93 22.17 -11.40 -16.85
CA CYS A 93 21.77 -10.01 -17.01
C CYS A 93 21.64 -9.32 -15.64
N PRO A 94 21.59 -7.97 -15.57
CA PRO A 94 21.18 -7.27 -14.35
C PRO A 94 19.83 -7.81 -13.88
N ALA A 95 19.78 -8.25 -12.62
CA ALA A 95 18.62 -8.93 -12.06
C ALA A 95 17.77 -7.98 -11.19
N ILE A 96 16.45 -8.06 -11.35
CA ILE A 96 15.46 -7.32 -10.58
C ILE A 96 14.49 -8.34 -9.98
N ALA A 97 14.48 -8.45 -8.65
CA ALA A 97 13.53 -9.31 -7.94
C ALA A 97 12.25 -8.52 -7.58
N ILE A 98 11.10 -9.18 -7.78
CA ILE A 98 9.78 -8.68 -7.38
C ILE A 98 9.18 -9.68 -6.38
N GLU A 99 9.52 -9.48 -5.10
CA GLU A 99 9.10 -10.32 -3.97
C GLU A 99 7.80 -9.83 -3.32
N GLN A 100 7.16 -10.71 -2.54
CA GLN A 100 5.99 -10.40 -1.70
C GLN A 100 6.35 -9.73 -0.36
N LYS A 101 7.46 -8.99 -0.28
CA LYS A 101 7.78 -8.25 0.94
C LYS A 101 6.91 -7.00 1.01
N THR A 102 6.14 -6.90 2.10
CA THR A 102 5.39 -5.67 2.41
C THR A 102 6.37 -4.50 2.45
N THR A 103 6.18 -3.51 1.57
CA THR A 103 7.00 -2.30 1.55
C THR A 103 7.03 -1.66 2.94
N THR A 104 8.22 -1.22 3.35
CA THR A 104 8.44 -0.58 4.65
C THR A 104 7.41 0.52 4.90
N ALA A 105 6.90 0.58 6.13
CA ALA A 105 5.78 1.41 6.51
C ALA A 105 6.14 2.91 6.54
N ASN A 106 6.21 3.54 5.36
CA ASN A 106 6.31 5.00 5.26
C ASN A 106 4.90 5.61 5.22
N ALA A 107 4.57 6.39 6.25
CA ALA A 107 3.25 7.02 6.40
C ALA A 107 2.89 8.02 5.29
N ARG A 108 3.86 8.46 4.47
CA ARG A 108 3.61 9.38 3.35
C ARG A 108 3.49 8.67 1.99
N SER A 109 3.91 7.42 1.87
CA SER A 109 3.89 6.70 0.59
C SER A 109 2.48 6.26 0.22
N THR A 110 2.10 6.46 -1.05
CA THR A 110 0.82 6.05 -1.62
C THR A 110 1.00 5.18 -2.85
N VAL A 111 -0.09 4.58 -3.32
CA VAL A 111 -0.15 3.91 -4.62
C VAL A 111 0.35 4.84 -5.74
N GLY A 112 -0.09 6.11 -5.74
CA GLY A 112 0.32 7.10 -6.73
C GLY A 112 1.81 7.44 -6.71
N THR A 113 2.46 7.46 -5.53
CA THR A 113 3.91 7.68 -5.45
C THR A 113 4.72 6.43 -5.80
N LEU A 114 4.23 5.23 -5.46
CA LEU A 114 4.90 3.98 -5.81
C LEU A 114 4.87 3.70 -7.32
N THR A 115 3.77 4.06 -7.97
CA THR A 115 3.57 3.89 -9.42
C THR A 115 4.09 5.07 -10.24
N GLU A 116 4.60 6.13 -9.60
CA GLU A 116 5.03 7.41 -10.20
C GLU A 116 3.90 8.16 -10.95
N ILE A 117 2.66 7.65 -10.96
CA ILE A 117 1.50 8.31 -11.59
C ILE A 117 1.32 9.70 -10.99
N TYR A 118 1.46 9.84 -9.68
CA TYR A 118 1.31 11.12 -9.00
C TYR A 118 2.37 12.14 -9.46
N ASP A 119 3.58 11.71 -9.82
CA ASP A 119 4.62 12.61 -10.33
C ASP A 119 4.28 13.16 -11.72
N TYR A 120 3.72 12.31 -12.60
CA TYR A 120 3.20 12.77 -13.88
C TYR A 120 2.00 13.71 -13.73
N LEU A 121 1.10 13.45 -12.76
CA LEU A 121 0.00 14.38 -12.45
C LEU A 121 0.51 15.73 -11.99
N ARG A 122 1.51 15.76 -11.09
CA ARG A 122 2.14 17.01 -10.64
C ARG A 122 2.73 17.80 -11.80
N LEU A 123 3.38 17.12 -12.75
CA LEU A 123 3.93 17.75 -13.94
C LEU A 123 2.82 18.27 -14.87
N LEU A 124 1.75 17.50 -15.07
CA LEU A 124 0.60 17.91 -15.88
C LEU A 124 -0.03 19.19 -15.32
N TYR A 125 -0.39 19.19 -14.04
CA TYR A 125 -1.01 20.35 -13.38
C TYR A 125 -0.08 21.57 -13.32
N ALA A 126 1.24 21.36 -13.23
CA ALA A 126 2.19 22.47 -13.28
C ALA A 126 2.38 23.08 -14.68
N ARG A 127 2.09 22.31 -15.75
CA ARG A 127 2.35 22.74 -17.13
C ARG A 127 1.11 23.27 -17.84
N VAL A 128 -0.05 22.66 -17.62
CA VAL A 128 -1.32 23.01 -18.29
C VAL A 128 -2.43 23.42 -17.31
N GLY A 129 -2.15 23.42 -16.01
CA GLY A 129 -3.13 23.81 -14.99
C GLY A 129 -3.38 25.31 -14.99
N ARG A 130 -4.66 25.69 -14.96
CA ARG A 130 -5.12 27.08 -14.86
C ARG A 130 -5.66 27.34 -13.46
N THR A 131 -5.32 28.48 -12.88
CA THR A 131 -5.76 28.86 -11.53
C THR A 131 -7.08 29.62 -11.61
N TYR A 132 -8.03 29.26 -10.75
CA TYR A 132 -9.34 29.93 -10.68
C TYR A 132 -9.56 30.51 -9.28
N SER A 133 -10.15 31.71 -9.22
CA SER A 133 -10.49 32.33 -7.95
C SER A 133 -11.62 31.56 -7.25
N PRO A 134 -11.51 31.28 -5.94
CA PRO A 134 -12.61 30.68 -5.18
C PRO A 134 -13.75 31.67 -4.90
N ILE A 135 -13.58 32.97 -5.17
CA ILE A 135 -14.58 34.02 -4.92
C ILE A 135 -15.45 34.19 -6.17
N SER A 136 -14.85 34.60 -7.29
CA SER A 136 -15.55 34.84 -8.56
C SER A 136 -15.71 33.59 -9.43
N GLY A 137 -14.83 32.61 -9.31
CA GLY A 137 -14.74 31.47 -10.23
C GLY A 137 -14.01 31.79 -11.53
N GLU A 138 -13.51 33.01 -11.71
CA GLU A 138 -12.80 33.44 -12.92
C GLU A 138 -11.34 32.95 -12.95
N GLU A 139 -10.77 32.88 -14.15
CA GLU A 139 -9.38 32.46 -14.37
C GLU A 139 -8.42 33.57 -13.93
N VAL A 140 -7.53 33.24 -12.99
CA VAL A 140 -6.47 34.13 -12.54
C VAL A 140 -5.39 34.18 -13.62
N LYS A 141 -5.19 35.35 -14.21
CA LYS A 141 -4.20 35.57 -15.26
C LYS A 141 -3.13 36.54 -14.78
N ARG A 142 -1.94 36.37 -15.36
CA ARG A 142 -0.84 37.32 -15.24
C ARG A 142 -0.63 37.94 -16.60
N HIS A 143 -0.99 39.19 -16.76
CA HIS A 143 -0.88 39.89 -18.03
C HIS A 143 0.56 40.36 -18.25
N ALA A 144 1.13 39.99 -19.39
CA ALA A 144 2.35 40.56 -19.90
C ALA A 144 2.05 41.89 -20.63
N VAL A 145 3.09 42.69 -20.85
CA VAL A 145 2.98 43.92 -21.67
C VAL A 145 2.40 43.61 -23.05
N SER A 146 2.79 42.48 -23.65
CA SER A 146 2.26 42.02 -24.94
C SER A 146 0.75 41.83 -24.90
N ASP A 147 0.17 41.29 -23.83
CA ASP A 147 -1.27 41.02 -23.76
C ASP A 147 -2.09 42.32 -23.81
N VAL A 148 -1.61 43.37 -23.14
CA VAL A 148 -2.24 44.69 -23.14
C VAL A 148 -2.05 45.37 -24.50
N VAL A 149 -0.86 45.26 -25.10
CA VAL A 149 -0.58 45.79 -26.44
C VAL A 149 -1.47 45.10 -27.47
N ASP A 150 -1.55 43.77 -27.46
CA ASP A 150 -2.39 42.99 -28.38
C ASP A 150 -3.87 43.34 -28.20
N HIS A 151 -4.33 43.55 -26.97
CA HIS A 151 -5.69 44.05 -26.71
C HIS A 151 -5.90 45.43 -27.33
N ILE A 152 -4.99 46.38 -27.13
CA ILE A 152 -5.08 47.73 -27.70
C ILE A 152 -5.08 47.68 -29.23
N LEU A 153 -4.26 46.82 -29.84
CA LEU A 153 -4.17 46.67 -31.29
C LEU A 153 -5.37 45.94 -31.89
N SER A 154 -6.13 45.20 -31.09
CA SER A 154 -7.39 44.57 -31.51
C SER A 154 -8.58 45.53 -31.59
N LEU A 155 -8.44 46.76 -31.06
CA LEU A 155 -9.46 47.81 -31.11
C LEU A 155 -9.53 48.44 -32.53
N GLU A 156 -10.65 49.12 -32.83
CA GLU A 156 -10.85 49.75 -34.14
C GLU A 156 -9.77 50.80 -34.46
N GLU A 157 -9.33 50.82 -35.72
CA GLU A 157 -8.33 51.79 -36.16
C GLU A 157 -8.85 53.23 -36.03
N GLY A 158 -8.03 54.10 -35.43
CA GLY A 158 -8.43 55.48 -35.12
C GLY A 158 -9.09 55.67 -33.74
N SER A 159 -9.36 54.59 -32.99
CA SER A 159 -9.82 54.69 -31.60
C SER A 159 -8.82 55.42 -30.72
N ARG A 160 -9.33 56.30 -29.84
CA ARG A 160 -8.53 57.01 -28.84
C ARG A 160 -8.52 56.21 -27.56
N VAL A 161 -7.33 55.85 -27.12
CA VAL A 161 -7.10 55.02 -25.93
C VAL A 161 -6.37 55.85 -24.88
N TYR A 162 -6.86 55.75 -23.65
CA TYR A 162 -6.27 56.33 -22.46
C TYR A 162 -5.72 55.22 -21.57
N LEU A 163 -4.46 55.38 -21.15
CA LEU A 163 -3.77 54.41 -20.32
C LEU A 163 -3.63 54.99 -18.91
N TYR A 164 -4.33 54.38 -17.97
CA TYR A 164 -4.36 54.80 -16.57
C TYR A 164 -3.60 53.81 -15.69
N ALA A 165 -2.94 54.32 -14.66
CA ALA A 165 -2.35 53.52 -13.59
C ALA A 165 -2.97 53.94 -12.24
N PRO A 166 -3.59 53.03 -11.48
CA PRO A 166 -4.15 53.37 -10.18
C PRO A 166 -3.05 53.74 -9.19
N ILE A 167 -3.30 54.69 -8.30
CA ILE A 167 -2.29 55.05 -7.29
C ILE A 167 -2.11 53.89 -6.29
N PRO A 168 -0.89 53.36 -6.08
CA PRO A 168 -0.68 52.18 -5.25
C PRO A 168 -1.05 52.40 -3.79
N ARG A 169 -1.88 51.50 -3.24
CA ARG A 169 -2.20 51.47 -1.79
C ARG A 169 -1.07 50.89 -0.92
N SER A 170 -0.07 50.25 -1.54
CA SER A 170 1.02 49.55 -0.86
C SER A 170 1.99 50.47 -0.10
N TYR A 171 2.01 51.76 -0.41
CA TYR A 171 2.81 52.76 0.32
C TYR A 171 2.10 53.24 1.60
N GLY A 172 1.89 52.33 2.55
CA GLY A 172 0.99 52.46 3.70
C GLY A 172 1.25 53.61 4.70
N ASP A 173 2.33 54.38 4.56
CA ASP A 173 2.65 55.54 5.42
C ASP A 173 2.58 56.89 4.64
N ARG A 174 2.30 56.86 3.34
CA ARG A 174 2.25 58.07 2.50
C ARG A 174 0.84 58.65 2.46
N THR A 175 0.76 59.98 2.49
CA THR A 175 -0.48 60.70 2.19
C THR A 175 -0.69 60.82 0.70
N LEU A 176 -1.95 60.93 0.27
CA LEU A 176 -2.30 61.15 -1.13
C LEU A 176 -1.64 62.42 -1.70
N ARG A 177 -1.57 63.51 -0.92
CA ARG A 177 -0.84 64.74 -1.28
C ARG A 177 0.61 64.44 -1.65
N ARG A 178 1.31 63.66 -0.81
CA ARG A 178 2.73 63.37 -1.01
C ARG A 178 2.98 62.54 -2.27
N GLU A 179 2.10 61.60 -2.58
CA GLU A 179 2.22 60.77 -3.77
C GLU A 179 1.96 61.60 -5.05
N LEU A 180 0.96 62.48 -5.03
CA LEU A 180 0.68 63.41 -6.13
C LEU A 180 1.86 64.37 -6.40
N GLU A 181 2.52 64.90 -5.36
CA GLU A 181 3.74 65.70 -5.51
C GLU A 181 4.87 64.90 -6.19
N LEU A 182 5.04 63.63 -5.83
CA LEU A 182 6.06 62.75 -6.43
C LEU A 182 5.74 62.46 -7.89
N LEU A 183 4.49 62.18 -8.22
CA LEU A 183 4.03 62.00 -9.61
C LEU A 183 4.25 63.28 -10.44
N GLN A 184 4.00 64.45 -9.87
CA GLN A 184 4.30 65.73 -10.52
C GLN A 184 5.81 65.92 -10.76
N GLN A 185 6.66 65.58 -9.78
CA GLN A 185 8.11 65.62 -9.94
C GLN A 185 8.63 64.63 -11.00
N LYS A 186 7.96 63.48 -11.17
CA LYS A 186 8.23 62.53 -12.26
C LYS A 186 7.73 63.01 -13.63
N GLY A 187 6.98 64.11 -13.69
CA GLY A 187 6.51 64.73 -14.93
C GLY A 187 5.07 64.39 -15.32
N TYR A 188 4.31 63.67 -14.48
CA TYR A 188 2.88 63.46 -14.72
C TYR A 188 2.11 64.77 -14.47
N THR A 189 1.11 65.04 -15.31
CA THR A 189 0.34 66.30 -15.25
C THR A 189 -1.13 66.09 -14.94
N ARG A 190 -1.66 64.88 -15.14
CA ARG A 190 -3.09 64.58 -15.07
C ARG A 190 -3.37 63.35 -14.23
N VAL A 191 -4.42 63.44 -13.43
CA VAL A 191 -5.01 62.33 -12.68
C VAL A 191 -6.50 62.32 -12.93
N LEU A 192 -7.08 61.14 -12.91
CA LEU A 192 -8.51 60.93 -12.93
C LEU A 192 -8.99 60.83 -11.48
N ALA A 193 -9.95 61.67 -11.09
CA ALA A 193 -10.59 61.65 -9.78
C ALA A 193 -12.09 61.86 -9.96
N GLU A 194 -12.93 61.11 -9.24
CA GLU A 194 -14.40 61.17 -9.40
C GLU A 194 -14.84 60.97 -10.87
N ASP A 195 -14.14 60.09 -11.59
CA ASP A 195 -14.34 59.80 -13.02
C ASP A 195 -14.10 60.98 -13.99
N GLU A 196 -13.51 62.09 -13.52
CA GLU A 196 -13.15 63.24 -14.34
C GLU A 196 -11.61 63.49 -14.35
N PRO A 197 -11.02 63.84 -15.51
CA PRO A 197 -9.59 64.11 -15.59
C PRO A 197 -9.26 65.53 -15.09
N HIS A 198 -8.49 65.63 -14.01
CA HIS A 198 -8.00 66.87 -13.41
C HIS A 198 -6.49 67.04 -13.60
N ARG A 199 -6.00 68.28 -13.54
CA ARG A 199 -4.56 68.53 -13.41
C ARG A 199 -4.11 68.29 -11.98
N ILE A 200 -2.93 67.69 -11.80
CA ILE A 200 -2.40 67.40 -10.45
C ILE A 200 -2.27 68.69 -9.62
N GLU A 201 -1.85 69.80 -10.25
CA GLU A 201 -1.76 71.13 -9.63
C GLU A 201 -3.09 71.60 -9.03
N GLU A 202 -4.17 71.49 -9.80
CA GLU A 202 -5.52 71.90 -9.39
C GLU A 202 -6.02 71.04 -8.23
N VAL A 203 -5.69 69.74 -8.24
CA VAL A 203 -6.05 68.82 -7.14
C VAL A 203 -5.25 69.15 -5.88
N LEU A 204 -3.96 69.46 -5.97
CA LEU A 204 -3.10 69.82 -4.83
C LEU A 204 -3.48 71.16 -4.18
N GLU A 205 -4.03 72.09 -4.97
CA GLU A 205 -4.54 73.39 -4.52
C GLU A 205 -5.96 73.32 -3.93
N SER A 206 -6.69 72.23 -4.20
CA SER A 206 -8.05 72.02 -3.69
C SER A 206 -8.06 71.64 -2.19
N ASP A 207 -9.06 72.10 -1.45
CA ASP A 207 -9.24 71.78 -0.01
C ASP A 207 -9.95 70.42 0.17
N ARG A 208 -9.54 69.41 -0.61
CA ARG A 208 -10.11 68.06 -0.57
C ARG A 208 -9.60 67.32 0.67
N GLY A 209 -10.50 66.96 1.59
CA GLY A 209 -10.17 66.24 2.82
C GLY A 209 -9.54 64.85 2.62
N SER A 210 -9.61 64.29 1.40
CA SER A 210 -8.93 63.04 1.02
C SER A 210 -7.42 63.17 0.82
N LEU A 211 -6.89 64.38 0.61
CA LEU A 211 -5.46 64.62 0.34
C LEU A 211 -4.55 64.31 1.53
N GLU A 212 -5.04 64.53 2.75
CA GLU A 212 -4.31 64.26 4.00
C GLU A 212 -4.54 62.84 4.53
N LYS A 213 -5.38 62.04 3.85
CA LYS A 213 -5.59 60.63 4.19
C LYS A 213 -4.37 59.82 3.77
N VAL A 214 -4.08 58.79 4.56
CA VAL A 214 -3.07 57.77 4.22
C VAL A 214 -3.62 56.87 3.13
N LEU A 215 -2.80 56.52 2.14
CA LEU A 215 -3.23 55.80 0.92
C LEU A 215 -4.00 54.49 1.21
N ASN A 216 -3.66 53.77 2.28
CA ASN A 216 -4.35 52.53 2.67
C ASN A 216 -5.73 52.75 3.33
N THR A 217 -6.11 53.99 3.65
CA THR A 217 -7.39 54.37 4.26
C THR A 217 -8.39 55.01 3.29
N LEU A 218 -8.03 55.15 2.02
CA LEU A 218 -8.91 55.69 0.99
C LEU A 218 -10.07 54.73 0.70
N SER A 219 -11.27 55.29 0.59
CA SER A 219 -12.44 54.57 0.06
C SER A 219 -12.35 54.44 -1.46
N THR A 220 -13.09 53.51 -2.05
CA THR A 220 -13.14 53.31 -3.52
C THR A 220 -13.61 54.55 -4.28
N GLU A 221 -14.46 55.38 -3.67
CA GLU A 221 -14.91 56.66 -4.26
C GLU A 221 -13.83 57.74 -4.24
N GLU A 222 -12.77 57.55 -3.46
CA GLU A 222 -11.66 58.49 -3.29
C GLU A 222 -10.38 58.03 -4.03
N GLU A 223 -10.48 56.95 -4.81
CA GLU A 223 -9.38 56.47 -5.63
C GLU A 223 -9.09 57.41 -6.80
N MET A 224 -7.80 57.61 -7.05
CA MET A 224 -7.34 58.38 -8.20
C MET A 224 -6.43 57.50 -9.05
N MET A 225 -6.46 57.72 -10.35
CA MET A 225 -5.60 57.05 -11.32
C MET A 225 -4.77 58.08 -12.07
N VAL A 226 -3.47 57.85 -12.22
CA VAL A 226 -2.61 58.73 -13.03
C VAL A 226 -2.78 58.39 -14.51
N LEU A 227 -2.92 59.41 -15.36
CA LEU A 227 -2.91 59.22 -16.81
C LEU A 227 -1.44 59.12 -17.26
N VAL A 228 -1.04 57.92 -17.72
CA VAL A 228 0.33 57.63 -18.13
C VAL A 228 0.57 58.09 -19.56
N ASP A 229 -0.29 57.69 -20.49
CA ASP A 229 -0.21 58.11 -21.88
C ASP A 229 -1.60 58.10 -22.56
N ARG A 230 -1.68 58.73 -23.73
CA ARG A 230 -2.82 58.70 -24.63
C ARG A 230 -2.33 58.52 -26.06
N PHE A 231 -2.96 57.62 -26.79
CA PHE A 231 -2.58 57.31 -28.16
C PHE A 231 -3.80 56.99 -29.02
N VAL A 232 -3.57 57.01 -30.34
CA VAL A 232 -4.57 56.61 -31.34
C VAL A 232 -4.12 55.26 -31.89
N VAL A 233 -5.04 54.32 -31.96
CA VAL A 233 -4.76 52.97 -32.49
C VAL A 233 -4.41 53.08 -33.98
N ARG A 234 -3.19 52.65 -34.32
CA ARG A 234 -2.64 52.57 -35.68
C ARG A 234 -1.83 51.29 -35.79
N ALA A 235 -2.47 50.20 -36.21
CA ALA A 235 -1.89 48.87 -36.12
C ALA A 235 -0.63 48.69 -36.99
N GLU A 236 -0.56 49.39 -38.13
CA GLU A 236 0.55 49.31 -39.09
C GLU A 236 1.79 50.16 -38.73
N ASP A 237 1.74 50.95 -37.64
CA ASP A 237 2.81 51.86 -37.23
C ASP A 237 3.71 51.20 -36.16
N GLU A 238 4.86 50.65 -36.57
CA GLU A 238 5.80 49.99 -35.66
C GLU A 238 6.37 50.92 -34.57
N GLU A 239 6.53 52.23 -34.85
CA GLU A 239 7.02 53.18 -33.84
C GLU A 239 5.94 53.45 -32.78
N ASN A 240 4.68 53.57 -33.21
CA ASN A 240 3.54 53.69 -32.30
C ASN A 240 3.39 52.45 -31.41
N ASN A 241 3.56 51.25 -31.96
CA ASN A 241 3.46 50.01 -31.20
C ASN A 241 4.57 49.90 -30.13
N LYS A 242 5.80 50.32 -30.43
CA LYS A 242 6.90 50.40 -29.44
C LYS A 242 6.59 51.40 -28.33
N ARG A 243 6.06 52.57 -28.68
CA ARG A 243 5.63 53.57 -27.69
C ARG A 243 4.53 53.03 -26.77
N ILE A 244 3.52 52.35 -27.32
CA ILE A 244 2.45 51.73 -26.52
C ILE A 244 3.04 50.72 -25.53
N ALA A 245 3.96 49.86 -25.97
CA ALA A 245 4.62 48.90 -25.08
C ALA A 245 5.42 49.57 -23.94
N ASP A 246 6.18 50.63 -24.24
CA ASP A 246 6.92 51.40 -23.22
C ASP A 246 5.98 52.10 -22.22
N SER A 247 4.87 52.66 -22.71
CA SER A 247 3.84 53.30 -21.88
C SER A 247 3.12 52.27 -21.00
N VAL A 248 2.79 51.09 -21.52
CA VAL A 248 2.21 49.96 -20.73
C VAL A 248 3.18 49.48 -19.67
N GLN A 249 4.47 49.32 -19.99
CA GLN A 249 5.50 48.96 -19.00
C GLN A 249 5.61 50.01 -17.90
N THR A 250 5.54 51.30 -18.26
CA THR A 250 5.57 52.41 -17.30
C THR A 250 4.32 52.40 -16.42
N ALA A 251 3.14 52.19 -17.01
CA ALA A 251 1.88 52.11 -16.28
C ALA A 251 1.86 50.95 -15.28
N PHE A 252 2.36 49.77 -15.67
CA PHE A 252 2.53 48.65 -14.75
C PHE A 252 3.50 48.95 -13.59
N VAL A 253 4.51 49.79 -13.78
CA VAL A 253 5.44 50.15 -12.70
C VAL A 253 4.81 51.16 -11.74
N GLU A 254 4.18 52.21 -12.29
CA GLU A 254 3.55 53.26 -11.47
C GLU A 254 2.27 52.79 -10.78
N GLY A 255 1.51 51.90 -11.44
CA GLY A 255 0.29 51.33 -10.91
C GLY A 255 0.50 50.19 -9.92
N ASP A 256 1.76 49.90 -9.54
CA ASP A 256 2.17 48.71 -8.80
C ASP A 256 1.44 47.50 -9.40
N GLY A 257 1.80 47.11 -10.61
CA GLY A 257 1.30 45.93 -11.30
C GLY A 257 -0.10 46.01 -11.93
N GLU A 258 -0.87 47.08 -11.73
CA GLU A 258 -2.19 47.27 -12.35
C GLU A 258 -2.17 48.37 -13.41
N VAL A 259 -2.90 48.15 -14.52
CA VAL A 259 -3.09 49.13 -15.59
C VAL A 259 -4.52 49.05 -16.11
N ILE A 260 -5.11 50.20 -16.39
CA ILE A 260 -6.49 50.31 -16.87
C ILE A 260 -6.46 50.96 -18.24
N VAL A 261 -7.05 50.29 -19.22
CA VAL A 261 -7.22 50.77 -20.59
C VAL A 261 -8.65 51.27 -20.74
N SER A 262 -8.82 52.52 -21.15
CA SER A 262 -10.12 53.15 -21.35
C SER A 262 -10.24 53.74 -22.75
N LEU A 263 -11.40 53.52 -23.38
CA LEU A 263 -11.78 54.15 -24.65
C LEU A 263 -12.48 55.50 -24.40
N ASP A 264 -12.30 56.45 -25.31
CA ASP A 264 -12.99 57.76 -25.26
C ASP A 264 -14.52 57.59 -25.20
N GLY A 265 -15.11 57.72 -24.00
CA GLY A 265 -16.54 57.51 -23.75
C GLY A 265 -17.03 56.06 -23.77
N GLY A 266 -16.13 55.07 -23.63
CA GLY A 266 -16.42 53.64 -23.80
C GLY A 266 -16.12 52.75 -22.58
N GLU A 267 -15.89 51.47 -22.85
CA GLU A 267 -15.61 50.42 -21.85
C GLU A 267 -14.20 50.54 -21.25
N TRP A 268 -14.06 50.04 -20.02
CA TRP A 268 -12.84 50.05 -19.22
C TRP A 268 -12.37 48.62 -19.04
N THR A 269 -11.12 48.35 -19.36
CA THR A 269 -10.52 47.02 -19.22
C THR A 269 -9.31 47.11 -18.31
N ALA A 270 -9.36 46.42 -17.17
CA ALA A 270 -8.26 46.34 -16.22
C ALA A 270 -7.34 45.16 -16.55
N PHE A 271 -6.04 45.37 -16.44
CA PHE A 271 -5.01 44.35 -16.59
C PHE A 271 -4.09 44.38 -15.37
N ASN A 272 -3.64 43.20 -14.98
CA ASN A 272 -2.78 43.02 -13.82
C ASN A 272 -1.61 42.08 -14.17
N ASN A 273 -0.38 42.50 -13.88
CA ASN A 273 0.84 41.71 -14.12
C ASN A 273 1.32 40.92 -12.89
N ARG A 274 0.61 41.03 -11.76
CA ARG A 274 0.70 40.11 -10.62
C ARG A 274 -0.27 38.95 -10.81
N PHE A 275 -0.02 37.86 -10.10
CA PHE A 275 -0.88 36.69 -10.10
C PHE A 275 -1.94 36.84 -8.98
N GLU A 276 -2.87 37.77 -9.18
CA GLU A 276 -3.90 38.12 -8.19
C GLU A 276 -5.27 38.36 -8.85
N LEU A 277 -6.33 38.13 -8.08
CA LEU A 277 -7.72 38.39 -8.47
C LEU A 277 -8.58 38.49 -7.20
N ASP A 278 -9.66 39.26 -7.22
CA ASP A 278 -10.60 39.42 -6.09
C ASP A 278 -9.93 39.82 -4.75
N GLY A 279 -8.85 40.60 -4.82
CA GLY A 279 -8.06 41.01 -3.65
C GLY A 279 -7.24 39.88 -3.01
N MET A 280 -7.09 38.74 -3.69
CA MET A 280 -6.26 37.62 -3.25
C MET A 280 -5.04 37.43 -4.16
N THR A 281 -3.86 37.27 -3.57
CA THR A 281 -2.67 36.80 -4.29
C THR A 281 -2.64 35.28 -4.36
N PHE A 282 -2.36 34.73 -5.54
CA PHE A 282 -2.32 33.29 -5.80
C PHE A 282 -0.89 32.77 -5.93
N LEU A 283 -0.71 31.46 -5.75
CA LEU A 283 0.56 30.79 -6.00
C LEU A 283 0.61 30.30 -7.45
N GLU A 284 1.70 30.60 -8.15
CA GLU A 284 1.90 30.11 -9.51
C GLU A 284 2.01 28.57 -9.52
N PRO A 285 1.33 27.89 -10.46
CA PRO A 285 1.41 26.44 -10.59
C PRO A 285 2.85 25.96 -10.79
N SER A 286 3.34 25.12 -9.88
CA SER A 286 4.66 24.51 -9.98
C SER A 286 4.61 23.05 -9.50
N PRO A 287 5.54 22.17 -9.93
CA PRO A 287 5.51 20.77 -9.49
C PRO A 287 5.67 20.60 -7.97
N ALA A 288 6.24 21.61 -7.29
CA ALA A 288 6.37 21.63 -5.83
C ALA A 288 5.04 21.94 -5.13
N LEU A 289 4.17 22.77 -5.73
CA LEU A 289 2.84 23.10 -5.20
C LEU A 289 1.96 21.86 -5.05
N PHE A 290 2.14 20.90 -5.96
CA PHE A 290 1.39 19.64 -5.97
C PHE A 290 2.12 18.50 -5.24
N ASN A 291 3.26 18.76 -4.60
CA ASN A 291 4.02 17.74 -3.88
C ASN A 291 3.70 17.78 -2.37
N PHE A 292 2.92 16.82 -1.88
CA PHE A 292 2.63 16.73 -0.45
C PHE A 292 3.81 16.28 0.42
N ASN A 293 4.93 15.84 -0.18
CA ASN A 293 6.18 15.58 0.56
C ASN A 293 7.04 16.83 0.74
N ASN A 294 6.72 17.92 0.02
CA ASN A 294 7.40 19.20 0.12
C ASN A 294 6.52 20.17 0.96
N PRO A 295 7.07 20.84 2.00
CA PRO A 295 6.34 21.84 2.78
C PRO A 295 5.66 22.92 1.94
N TYR A 296 6.18 23.24 0.76
CA TYR A 296 5.59 24.21 -0.16
C TYR A 296 4.19 23.82 -0.66
N GLY A 297 3.95 22.53 -0.93
CA GLY A 297 2.66 22.01 -1.41
C GLY A 297 1.83 21.27 -0.36
N ALA A 298 2.49 20.78 0.69
CA ALA A 298 1.85 20.02 1.76
C ALA A 298 0.81 20.84 2.53
N CYS A 299 -0.24 20.17 2.99
CA CYS A 299 -1.20 20.76 3.91
C CYS A 299 -0.47 21.25 5.18
N PRO A 300 -0.66 22.51 5.61
CA PRO A 300 0.08 23.06 6.76
C PRO A 300 -0.30 22.42 8.10
N VAL A 301 -1.42 21.71 8.16
CA VAL A 301 -1.95 21.10 9.39
C VAL A 301 -1.44 19.67 9.58
N CYS A 302 -1.42 18.87 8.51
CA CYS A 302 -0.97 17.47 8.57
C CYS A 302 0.40 17.24 7.95
N GLU A 303 1.05 18.28 7.41
CA GLU A 303 2.36 18.20 6.77
C GLU A 303 2.46 17.07 5.73
N GLY A 304 1.36 16.87 4.98
CA GLY A 304 1.28 15.84 3.94
C GLY A 304 1.04 14.41 4.43
N PHE A 305 0.90 14.17 5.74
CA PHE A 305 0.65 12.83 6.29
C PHE A 305 -0.79 12.33 6.13
N SER A 306 -1.70 13.14 5.57
CA SER A 306 -3.16 12.93 5.47
C SER A 306 -3.92 12.85 6.80
N ARG A 307 -3.25 12.45 7.90
CA ARG A 307 -3.82 12.23 9.22
C ARG A 307 -3.16 13.10 10.29
N THR A 308 -3.94 13.47 11.30
CA THR A 308 -3.48 14.22 12.49
C THR A 308 -3.89 13.51 13.76
N MET A 309 -3.26 13.85 14.88
CA MET A 309 -3.74 13.41 16.19
C MET A 309 -5.06 14.14 16.50
N GLY A 310 -6.16 13.40 16.50
CA GLY A 310 -7.51 13.91 16.73
C GLY A 310 -8.31 12.99 17.62
N ILE A 311 -9.62 13.29 17.74
CA ILE A 311 -10.58 12.39 18.37
C ILE A 311 -10.86 11.25 17.39
N ASP A 312 -10.66 10.03 17.86
CA ASP A 312 -10.79 8.80 17.07
C ASP A 312 -12.24 8.30 17.09
N GLU A 313 -12.91 8.34 15.94
CA GLU A 313 -14.31 7.94 15.80
C GLU A 313 -14.52 6.48 16.25
N ASP A 314 -13.63 5.57 15.88
CA ASP A 314 -13.76 4.14 16.23
C ASP A 314 -13.67 3.90 17.75
N LYS A 315 -12.99 4.80 18.48
CA LYS A 315 -12.90 4.74 19.94
C LYS A 315 -14.08 5.40 20.62
N VAL A 316 -14.60 6.48 20.04
CA VAL A 316 -15.77 7.20 20.56
C VAL A 316 -17.05 6.41 20.32
N ILE A 317 -17.12 5.72 19.18
CA ILE A 317 -18.26 4.91 18.75
C ILE A 317 -17.78 3.48 18.48
N PRO A 318 -17.44 2.73 19.54
CA PRO A 318 -16.86 1.39 19.41
C PRO A 318 -17.86 0.35 18.90
N ASN A 319 -19.15 0.67 18.89
CA ASN A 319 -20.17 -0.19 18.33
C ASN A 319 -21.15 0.62 17.47
N PRO A 320 -20.89 0.73 16.15
CA PRO A 320 -21.79 1.41 15.22
C PRO A 320 -23.17 0.77 15.10
N SER A 321 -23.35 -0.46 15.57
CA SER A 321 -24.65 -1.17 15.57
C SER A 321 -25.59 -0.70 16.67
N LEU A 322 -25.10 0.04 17.67
CA LEU A 322 -25.94 0.66 18.69
C LEU A 322 -26.51 1.98 18.17
N SER A 323 -27.72 2.29 18.60
CA SER A 323 -28.30 3.62 18.38
C SER A 323 -27.76 4.64 19.38
N ILE A 324 -27.98 5.94 19.12
CA ILE A 324 -27.64 6.98 20.11
C ILE A 324 -28.42 6.77 21.40
N TYR A 325 -29.65 6.23 21.33
CA TYR A 325 -30.44 5.86 22.51
C TYR A 325 -29.80 4.71 23.31
N ASP A 326 -29.27 3.69 22.64
CA ASP A 326 -28.66 2.51 23.28
C ASP A 326 -27.21 2.74 23.76
N GLY A 327 -26.70 3.97 23.67
CA GLY A 327 -25.39 4.34 24.19
C GLY A 327 -24.24 4.10 23.21
N ALA A 328 -24.46 4.33 21.91
CA ALA A 328 -23.40 4.22 20.89
C ALA A 328 -22.16 5.10 21.19
N VAL A 329 -22.36 6.27 21.83
CA VAL A 329 -21.28 7.22 22.17
C VAL A 329 -20.65 6.84 23.51
N ALA A 330 -19.55 6.08 23.47
CA ALA A 330 -18.83 5.60 24.65
C ALA A 330 -18.46 6.68 25.68
N PRO A 331 -17.96 7.88 25.32
CA PRO A 331 -17.62 8.89 26.31
C PRO A 331 -18.83 9.48 27.04
N TRP A 332 -20.04 9.30 26.51
CA TRP A 332 -21.29 9.72 27.16
C TRP A 332 -21.89 8.62 28.03
N SER A 333 -21.16 7.55 28.33
CA SER A 333 -21.64 6.50 29.24
C SER A 333 -21.36 6.84 30.72
N GLY A 334 -22.14 6.25 31.62
CA GLY A 334 -21.96 6.37 33.07
C GLY A 334 -22.65 7.58 33.72
N SER A 335 -22.58 7.66 35.05
CA SER A 335 -23.35 8.63 35.85
C SER A 335 -22.90 10.08 35.74
N THR A 336 -21.64 10.33 35.32
CA THR A 336 -21.08 11.68 35.24
C THR A 336 -21.28 12.34 33.87
N TYR A 337 -21.09 11.59 32.78
CA TYR A 337 -21.15 12.13 31.41
C TYR A 337 -22.41 11.72 30.63
N GLY A 338 -23.24 10.82 31.17
CA GLY A 338 -24.55 10.43 30.59
C GLY A 338 -25.56 11.56 30.44
N GLN A 339 -25.34 12.69 31.10
CA GLN A 339 -26.16 13.87 30.92
C GLN A 339 -26.10 14.40 29.48
N TRP A 340 -24.96 14.29 28.79
CA TRP A 340 -24.81 14.71 27.38
C TRP A 340 -25.72 13.94 26.43
N GLN A 341 -25.78 12.61 26.58
CA GLN A 341 -26.69 11.77 25.83
C GLN A 341 -28.15 12.12 26.13
N THR A 342 -28.48 12.35 27.41
CA THR A 342 -29.84 12.71 27.85
C THR A 342 -30.29 14.04 27.25
N ASP A 343 -29.40 15.04 27.25
CA ASP A 343 -29.69 16.37 26.69
C ASP A 343 -29.83 16.29 25.16
N PHE A 344 -29.03 15.46 24.48
CA PHE A 344 -29.19 15.20 23.05
C PHE A 344 -30.54 14.58 22.73
N LEU A 345 -30.93 13.51 23.44
CA LEU A 345 -32.21 12.82 23.23
C LEU A 345 -33.43 13.70 23.51
N ARG A 346 -33.34 14.62 24.49
CA ARG A 346 -34.45 15.55 24.82
C ARG A 346 -34.79 16.48 23.66
N VAL A 347 -33.79 16.87 22.86
CA VAL A 347 -33.95 17.90 21.81
C VAL A 347 -34.04 17.29 20.41
N ALA A 348 -33.70 16.00 20.26
CA ALA A 348 -33.69 15.27 18.99
C ALA A 348 -34.98 15.39 18.16
N ASN A 349 -36.14 15.45 18.80
CA ASN A 349 -37.43 15.59 18.10
C ASN A 349 -37.59 16.94 17.37
N ARG A 350 -36.86 17.99 17.78
CA ARG A 350 -36.97 19.32 17.14
C ARG A 350 -36.38 19.40 15.74
N PHE A 351 -35.56 18.43 15.36
CA PHE A 351 -34.91 18.34 14.06
C PHE A 351 -35.04 16.92 13.47
N GLU A 352 -36.08 16.18 13.90
CA GLU A 352 -36.48 14.87 13.37
C GLU A 352 -35.35 13.84 13.31
N PHE A 353 -34.49 13.81 14.34
CA PHE A 353 -33.35 12.90 14.37
C PHE A 353 -33.74 11.47 14.79
N PRO A 354 -33.33 10.43 14.04
CA PRO A 354 -33.74 9.05 14.29
C PRO A 354 -32.93 8.40 15.43
N VAL A 355 -33.30 8.67 16.69
CA VAL A 355 -32.53 8.27 17.88
C VAL A 355 -32.36 6.76 18.10
N HIS A 356 -33.26 5.94 17.54
CA HIS A 356 -33.22 4.47 17.63
C HIS A 356 -32.57 3.79 16.43
N THR A 357 -32.14 4.57 15.43
CA THR A 357 -31.41 4.01 14.28
C THR A 357 -29.96 3.73 14.71
N PRO A 358 -29.41 2.54 14.39
CA PRO A 358 -27.99 2.25 14.59
C PRO A 358 -27.11 3.34 14.00
N TYR A 359 -26.05 3.73 14.70
CA TYR A 359 -25.15 4.81 14.24
C TYR A 359 -24.59 4.57 12.83
N GLY A 360 -24.29 3.31 12.49
CA GLY A 360 -23.79 2.93 11.17
C GLY A 360 -24.76 3.20 10.02
N ASP A 361 -26.07 3.23 10.31
CA ASP A 361 -27.14 3.46 9.32
C ASP A 361 -27.55 4.94 9.20
N LEU A 362 -26.96 5.82 10.01
CA LEU A 362 -27.18 7.26 9.90
C LEU A 362 -26.54 7.82 8.62
N THR A 363 -27.18 8.83 8.03
CA THR A 363 -26.60 9.60 6.91
C THR A 363 -25.40 10.42 7.38
N ASP A 364 -24.53 10.84 6.46
CA ASP A 364 -23.36 11.66 6.81
C ASP A 364 -23.77 13.01 7.44
N GLU A 365 -24.89 13.58 7.03
CA GLU A 365 -25.48 14.78 7.65
C GLU A 365 -25.94 14.50 9.09
N GLN A 366 -26.59 13.35 9.33
CA GLN A 366 -27.01 12.94 10.68
C GLN A 366 -25.79 12.68 11.58
N LYS A 367 -24.75 12.02 11.07
CA LYS A 367 -23.50 11.82 11.80
C LYS A 367 -22.83 13.16 12.11
N ALA A 368 -22.82 14.11 11.17
CA ALA A 368 -22.31 15.45 11.42
C ALA A 368 -23.08 16.15 12.56
N ILE A 369 -24.40 15.99 12.66
CA ILE A 369 -25.17 16.54 13.80
C ILE A 369 -24.74 15.90 15.13
N VAL A 370 -24.42 14.61 15.17
CA VAL A 370 -23.92 13.95 16.41
C VAL A 370 -22.53 14.48 16.78
N TRP A 371 -21.67 14.69 15.80
CA TRP A 371 -20.28 15.13 16.01
C TRP A 371 -20.15 16.62 16.30
N ASP A 372 -20.69 17.46 15.42
CA ASP A 372 -20.57 18.92 15.46
C ASP A 372 -21.70 19.59 16.24
N GLY A 373 -22.86 18.92 16.35
CA GLY A 373 -24.08 19.51 16.89
C GLY A 373 -24.83 20.34 15.85
N ASN A 374 -25.81 21.10 16.33
CA ASN A 374 -26.54 22.08 15.53
C ASN A 374 -26.95 23.27 16.42
N ARG A 375 -27.81 24.17 15.92
CA ARG A 375 -28.31 25.31 16.69
C ARG A 375 -29.10 24.95 17.98
N HIS A 376 -29.51 23.69 18.14
CA HIS A 376 -30.34 23.20 19.23
C HIS A 376 -29.59 22.27 20.20
N VAL A 377 -28.50 21.63 19.78
CA VAL A 377 -27.77 20.63 20.58
C VAL A 377 -26.27 20.72 20.35
N GLN A 378 -25.49 20.46 21.40
CA GLN A 378 -24.04 20.36 21.32
C GLN A 378 -23.61 18.92 20.99
N GLY A 379 -22.65 18.77 20.07
CA GLY A 379 -22.13 17.48 19.63
C GLY A 379 -20.92 16.98 20.42
N ILE A 380 -20.37 15.85 19.98
CA ILE A 380 -19.16 15.21 20.53
C ILE A 380 -17.95 16.16 20.54
N HIS A 381 -17.77 16.99 19.52
CA HIS A 381 -16.67 17.95 19.47
C HIS A 381 -16.75 18.98 20.61
N ALA A 382 -17.94 19.48 20.92
CA ALA A 382 -18.15 20.40 22.03
C ALA A 382 -17.83 19.75 23.39
N PHE A 383 -18.21 18.47 23.56
CA PHE A 383 -17.84 17.68 24.74
C PHE A 383 -16.31 17.61 24.93
N PHE A 384 -15.57 17.27 23.86
CA PHE A 384 -14.11 17.20 23.94
C PHE A 384 -13.45 18.57 24.09
N GLU A 385 -14.02 19.63 23.52
CA GLU A 385 -13.57 21.00 23.72
C GLU A 385 -13.72 21.41 25.20
N GLU A 386 -14.81 21.03 25.86
CA GLU A 386 -14.99 21.29 27.29
C GLU A 386 -13.98 20.51 28.16
N LEU A 387 -13.68 19.26 27.79
CA LEU A 387 -12.61 18.50 28.44
C LEU A 387 -11.24 19.18 28.26
N GLN A 388 -10.97 19.73 27.07
CA GLN A 388 -9.73 20.45 26.76
C GLN A 388 -9.59 21.76 27.55
N LYS A 389 -10.69 22.50 27.77
CA LYS A 389 -10.69 23.71 28.62
C LYS A 389 -10.27 23.41 30.07
N LYS A 390 -10.43 22.17 30.52
CA LYS A 390 -10.16 21.71 31.90
C LYS A 390 -8.99 20.71 31.98
N LEU A 391 -7.99 20.82 31.10
CA LEU A 391 -6.83 19.90 31.04
C LEU A 391 -5.96 19.83 32.31
N TYR A 392 -6.07 20.81 33.21
CA TYR A 392 -5.38 20.77 34.50
C TYR A 392 -5.88 19.61 35.40
N LYS A 393 -7.07 19.06 35.13
CA LYS A 393 -7.62 17.89 35.83
C LYS A 393 -7.09 16.58 35.21
N ILE A 394 -6.44 15.75 36.01
CA ILE A 394 -5.81 14.48 35.55
C ILE A 394 -6.84 13.56 34.88
N GLN A 395 -8.03 13.42 35.45
CA GLN A 395 -9.11 12.61 34.90
C GLN A 395 -9.52 13.03 33.48
N ASN A 396 -9.49 14.34 33.17
CA ASN A 396 -9.81 14.83 31.83
C ASN A 396 -8.69 14.49 30.84
N ARG A 397 -7.42 14.53 31.27
CA ARG A 397 -6.28 14.09 30.44
C ARG A 397 -6.37 12.60 30.11
N VAL A 398 -6.71 11.78 31.10
CA VAL A 398 -6.89 10.32 30.91
C VAL A 398 -8.06 10.03 29.98
N MET A 399 -9.20 10.69 30.19
CA MET A 399 -10.39 10.54 29.33
C MET A 399 -10.09 10.92 27.89
N LEU A 400 -9.46 12.08 27.67
CA LEU A 400 -9.08 12.57 26.35
C LEU A 400 -8.05 11.65 25.67
N ALA A 401 -7.07 11.13 26.41
CA ALA A 401 -6.07 10.21 25.87
C ALA A 401 -6.69 8.88 25.42
N ARG A 402 -7.73 8.39 26.12
CA ARG A 402 -8.44 7.15 25.77
C ARG A 402 -9.08 7.21 24.38
N TYR A 403 -9.63 8.37 24.00
CA TYR A 403 -10.36 8.55 22.74
C TYR A 403 -9.57 9.28 21.64
N ARG A 404 -8.28 9.55 21.86
CA ARG A 404 -7.41 10.14 20.82
C ARG A 404 -6.78 9.07 19.94
N GLY A 405 -6.60 9.40 18.67
CA GLY A 405 -6.00 8.53 17.66
C GLY A 405 -5.58 9.31 16.43
N ARG A 406 -5.11 8.59 15.41
CA ARG A 406 -4.76 9.20 14.11
C ARG A 406 -6.02 9.28 13.25
N THR A 407 -6.58 10.47 13.07
CA THR A 407 -7.78 10.68 12.25
C THR A 407 -7.45 11.46 10.99
N LEU A 408 -8.37 11.46 10.01
CA LEU A 408 -8.23 12.27 8.81
C LEU A 408 -8.04 13.74 9.19
N CYS A 409 -7.14 14.42 8.48
CA CYS A 409 -6.89 15.83 8.71
C CYS A 409 -8.16 16.64 8.42
N HIS A 410 -8.60 17.44 9.39
CA HIS A 410 -9.80 18.28 9.25
C HIS A 410 -9.69 19.34 8.13
N ASN A 411 -8.46 19.79 7.81
CA ASN A 411 -8.24 20.83 6.81
C ASN A 411 -8.25 20.28 5.37
N CYS A 412 -7.39 19.29 5.07
CA CYS A 412 -7.32 18.71 3.73
C CYS A 412 -8.23 17.49 3.52
N LYS A 413 -8.94 17.01 4.55
CA LYS A 413 -9.79 15.81 4.52
C LYS A 413 -9.09 14.57 3.95
N GLY A 414 -7.78 14.44 4.20
CA GLY A 414 -6.96 13.32 3.70
C GLY A 414 -6.32 13.53 2.32
N LYS A 415 -6.58 14.66 1.64
CA LYS A 415 -6.04 14.99 0.31
C LYS A 415 -4.59 15.49 0.31
N ARG A 416 -4.00 15.70 1.50
CA ARG A 416 -2.57 15.98 1.78
C ARG A 416 -2.01 17.31 1.28
N LEU A 417 -2.66 17.95 0.32
CA LEU A 417 -2.24 19.23 -0.23
C LEU A 417 -2.86 20.41 0.50
N ARG A 418 -2.22 21.57 0.33
CA ARG A 418 -2.73 22.87 0.77
C ARG A 418 -3.93 23.33 -0.08
N LYS A 419 -4.68 24.30 0.44
CA LYS A 419 -5.92 24.79 -0.19
C LYS A 419 -5.64 25.46 -1.54
N GLU A 420 -4.51 26.14 -1.66
CA GLU A 420 -4.10 26.86 -2.87
C GLU A 420 -3.92 25.92 -4.07
N ALA A 421 -3.55 24.65 -3.83
CA ALA A 421 -3.46 23.65 -4.88
C ALA A 421 -4.83 23.24 -5.44
N THR A 422 -5.95 23.50 -4.74
CA THR A 422 -7.30 23.20 -5.24
C THR A 422 -7.82 24.25 -6.20
N TYR A 423 -7.15 25.41 -6.29
CA TYR A 423 -7.51 26.47 -7.23
C TYR A 423 -7.02 26.17 -8.64
N VAL A 424 -6.00 25.31 -8.78
CA VAL A 424 -5.45 24.91 -10.07
C VAL A 424 -6.23 23.73 -10.64
N LYS A 425 -6.77 23.90 -11.84
CA LYS A 425 -7.64 22.94 -12.52
C LYS A 425 -7.11 22.61 -13.91
N VAL A 426 -7.28 21.35 -14.32
CA VAL A 426 -7.07 20.85 -15.69
C VAL A 426 -8.39 20.26 -16.15
N GLY A 427 -8.91 20.68 -17.31
CA GLY A 427 -10.25 20.26 -17.75
C GLY A 427 -11.36 20.58 -16.74
N GLY A 428 -11.22 21.65 -15.95
CA GLY A 428 -12.17 22.05 -14.90
C GLY A 428 -12.05 21.29 -13.57
N VAL A 429 -11.13 20.33 -13.43
CA VAL A 429 -11.01 19.48 -12.23
C VAL A 429 -9.67 19.70 -11.51
N ALA A 430 -9.70 19.83 -10.18
CA ALA A 430 -8.49 19.97 -9.37
C ALA A 430 -7.82 18.61 -9.06
N ILE A 431 -6.49 18.60 -8.89
CA ILE A 431 -5.75 17.34 -8.61
C ILE A 431 -6.27 16.63 -7.36
N THR A 432 -6.70 17.39 -6.36
CA THR A 432 -7.21 16.86 -5.09
C THR A 432 -8.57 16.18 -5.21
N GLU A 433 -9.26 16.31 -6.34
CA GLU A 433 -10.50 15.59 -6.65
C GLU A 433 -10.21 14.25 -7.33
N LEU A 434 -9.11 14.16 -8.08
CA LEU A 434 -8.70 12.95 -8.80
C LEU A 434 -8.07 11.89 -7.89
N VAL A 435 -7.40 12.30 -6.80
CA VAL A 435 -6.59 11.38 -5.98
C VAL A 435 -7.41 10.31 -5.26
N ASP A 436 -8.69 10.58 -5.00
CA ASP A 436 -9.60 9.65 -4.33
C ASP A 436 -10.51 8.89 -5.32
N LEU A 437 -10.38 9.13 -6.64
CA LEU A 437 -11.06 8.33 -7.65
C LEU A 437 -10.43 6.93 -7.74
N PRO A 438 -11.27 5.88 -7.87
CA PRO A 438 -10.83 4.58 -8.36
C PRO A 438 -10.07 4.67 -9.69
N ILE A 439 -9.08 3.80 -9.90
CA ILE A 439 -8.20 3.82 -11.09
C ILE A 439 -8.99 3.68 -12.40
N ASP A 440 -10.05 2.88 -12.43
CA ASP A 440 -10.93 2.72 -13.59
C ASP A 440 -11.65 4.03 -13.95
N LEU A 441 -12.19 4.74 -12.97
CA LEU A 441 -12.80 6.05 -13.16
C LEU A 441 -11.76 7.13 -13.50
N LEU A 442 -10.56 7.03 -12.91
CA LEU A 442 -9.46 7.95 -13.20
C LEU A 442 -8.95 7.78 -14.64
N GLN A 443 -8.87 6.55 -15.14
CA GLN A 443 -8.54 6.25 -16.53
C GLN A 443 -9.59 6.85 -17.47
N ALA A 444 -10.88 6.59 -17.21
CA ALA A 444 -11.98 7.15 -18.00
C ALA A 444 -11.97 8.69 -18.01
N HIS A 445 -11.63 9.33 -16.88
CA HIS A 445 -11.48 10.78 -16.81
C HIS A 445 -10.42 11.31 -17.78
N PHE A 446 -9.25 10.66 -17.86
CA PHE A 446 -8.19 11.10 -18.77
C PHE A 446 -8.45 10.76 -20.23
N GLU A 447 -9.21 9.70 -20.53
CA GLU A 447 -9.65 9.37 -21.89
C GLU A 447 -10.65 10.40 -22.45
N GLN A 448 -11.48 10.98 -21.58
CA GLN A 448 -12.49 11.98 -21.92
C GLN A 448 -11.99 13.42 -21.75
N LEU A 449 -10.72 13.62 -21.37
CA LEU A 449 -10.17 14.93 -21.09
C LEU A 449 -9.96 15.73 -22.40
N GLU A 450 -10.75 16.78 -22.56
CA GLU A 450 -10.59 17.72 -23.67
C GLU A 450 -9.68 18.90 -23.25
N LEU A 451 -8.66 19.15 -24.07
CA LEU A 451 -7.73 20.27 -23.92
C LEU A 451 -7.70 21.08 -25.23
N ASN A 452 -7.41 22.37 -25.13
CA ASN A 452 -7.13 23.19 -26.31
C ASN A 452 -5.86 22.71 -27.03
N GLU A 453 -5.65 23.10 -28.28
CA GLU A 453 -4.54 22.60 -29.12
C GLU A 453 -3.15 22.83 -28.50
N HIS A 454 -2.95 23.99 -27.86
CA HIS A 454 -1.70 24.35 -27.20
C HIS A 454 -1.42 23.42 -26.01
N ASP A 455 -2.37 23.30 -25.09
CA ASP A 455 -2.26 22.49 -23.88
C ASP A 455 -2.18 21.00 -24.23
N ALA A 456 -2.94 20.54 -25.22
CA ALA A 456 -2.87 19.17 -25.74
C ALA A 456 -1.47 18.83 -26.29
N THR A 457 -0.78 19.79 -26.91
CA THR A 457 0.58 19.59 -27.43
C THR A 457 1.59 19.42 -26.30
N ILE A 458 1.50 20.25 -25.25
CA ILE A 458 2.37 20.15 -24.07
C ILE A 458 2.08 18.88 -23.27
N ALA A 459 0.80 18.55 -23.08
CA ALA A 459 0.35 17.43 -22.27
C ALA A 459 0.53 16.06 -22.95
N ARG A 460 0.67 16.00 -24.28
CA ARG A 460 0.67 14.75 -25.06
C ARG A 460 1.53 13.62 -24.46
N ARG A 461 2.79 13.91 -24.14
CA ARG A 461 3.70 12.90 -23.57
C ARG A 461 3.33 12.54 -22.13
N LEU A 462 2.87 13.49 -21.33
CA LEU A 462 2.46 13.26 -19.95
C LEU A 462 1.19 12.39 -19.90
N LEU A 463 0.20 12.69 -20.74
CA LEU A 463 -1.05 11.93 -20.83
C LEU A 463 -0.80 10.50 -21.31
N LEU A 464 0.12 10.30 -22.27
CA LEU A 464 0.54 8.96 -22.71
C LEU A 464 1.11 8.13 -21.55
N GLU A 465 2.02 8.70 -20.75
CA GLU A 465 2.60 8.01 -19.60
C GLU A 465 1.57 7.75 -18.48
N ILE A 466 0.65 8.68 -18.25
CA ILE A 466 -0.46 8.51 -17.30
C ILE A 466 -1.36 7.35 -17.75
N HIS A 467 -1.82 7.35 -19.01
CA HIS A 467 -2.66 6.28 -19.55
C HIS A 467 -1.96 4.93 -19.50
N ASN A 468 -0.70 4.85 -19.92
CA ASN A 468 0.05 3.59 -19.93
C ASN A 468 0.15 2.97 -18.53
N ARG A 469 0.36 3.79 -17.49
CA ARG A 469 0.48 3.32 -16.11
C ARG A 469 -0.86 2.95 -15.50
N LEU A 470 -1.90 3.77 -15.71
CA LEU A 470 -3.26 3.46 -15.28
C LEU A 470 -3.78 2.19 -15.97
N GLN A 471 -3.58 2.05 -17.28
CA GLN A 471 -3.95 0.83 -18.02
C GLN A 471 -3.20 -0.39 -17.49
N SER A 472 -1.90 -0.27 -17.19
CA SER A 472 -1.13 -1.37 -16.60
C SER A 472 -1.68 -1.80 -15.23
N MET A 473 -2.19 -0.85 -14.42
CA MET A 473 -2.88 -1.17 -13.17
C MET A 473 -4.20 -1.89 -13.42
N LEU A 474 -4.98 -1.48 -14.43
CA LEU A 474 -6.24 -2.14 -14.81
C LEU A 474 -6.00 -3.57 -15.31
N ASP A 475 -4.97 -3.77 -16.14
CA ASP A 475 -4.55 -5.07 -16.64
C ASP A 475 -4.17 -6.00 -15.49
N LEU A 476 -3.57 -5.47 -14.42
CA LEU A 476 -3.23 -6.20 -13.19
C LEU A 476 -4.39 -6.30 -12.18
N GLY A 477 -5.61 -5.90 -12.54
CA GLY A 477 -6.80 -6.03 -11.70
C GLY A 477 -6.82 -5.06 -10.50
N LEU A 478 -6.08 -3.95 -10.55
CA LEU A 478 -5.98 -2.96 -9.48
C LEU A 478 -6.94 -1.75 -9.70
N GLY A 479 -7.94 -1.90 -10.55
CA GLY A 479 -8.89 -0.84 -10.90
C GLY A 479 -9.65 -0.23 -9.71
N TYR A 480 -9.91 -1.04 -8.69
CA TYR A 480 -10.63 -0.61 -7.48
C TYR A 480 -9.80 0.24 -6.50
N LEU A 481 -8.49 0.38 -6.73
CA LEU A 481 -7.62 1.18 -5.87
C LEU A 481 -7.75 2.67 -6.17
N THR A 482 -7.34 3.51 -5.24
CA THR A 482 -7.17 4.95 -5.46
C THR A 482 -5.68 5.30 -5.37
N ILE A 483 -5.23 6.33 -6.09
CA ILE A 483 -3.82 6.75 -6.02
C ILE A 483 -3.45 7.34 -4.65
N ASN A 484 -4.42 7.80 -3.85
CA ASN A 484 -4.22 8.27 -2.47
C ASN A 484 -4.13 7.14 -1.43
N ARG A 485 -4.44 5.89 -1.80
CA ARG A 485 -4.37 4.75 -0.88
C ARG A 485 -2.94 4.60 -0.33
N LEU A 486 -2.82 4.47 0.99
CA LEU A 486 -1.54 4.34 1.68
C LEU A 486 -0.87 3.00 1.34
N SER A 487 0.45 3.02 1.14
CA SER A 487 1.18 1.79 0.76
C SER A 487 1.14 0.71 1.84
N ASN A 488 1.07 1.11 3.12
CA ASN A 488 1.05 0.17 4.25
C ASN A 488 -0.31 -0.50 4.48
N THR A 489 -1.36 -0.13 3.73
CA THR A 489 -2.68 -0.78 3.78
C THR A 489 -2.89 -1.73 2.61
N LEU A 490 -1.89 -1.90 1.75
CA LEU A 490 -1.91 -2.86 0.65
C LEU A 490 -1.60 -4.26 1.19
N SER A 491 -2.27 -5.27 0.64
CA SER A 491 -1.89 -6.67 0.80
C SER A 491 -0.54 -6.96 0.11
N GLY A 492 0.05 -8.12 0.40
CA GLY A 492 1.27 -8.58 -0.27
C GLY A 492 1.11 -8.64 -1.79
N GLY A 493 0.04 -9.29 -2.27
CA GLY A 493 -0.29 -9.36 -3.70
C GLY A 493 -0.59 -8.00 -4.34
N GLU A 494 -1.34 -7.10 -3.68
CA GLU A 494 -1.54 -5.73 -4.19
C GLU A 494 -0.21 -4.98 -4.31
N SER A 495 0.68 -5.10 -3.32
CA SER A 495 2.01 -4.46 -3.34
C SER A 495 2.88 -5.00 -4.47
N GLN A 496 2.86 -6.32 -4.69
CA GLN A 496 3.60 -6.97 -5.77
C GLN A 496 3.12 -6.51 -7.15
N ARG A 497 1.80 -6.46 -7.37
CA ARG A 497 1.21 -5.98 -8.62
C ARG A 497 1.47 -4.48 -8.87
N ILE A 498 1.51 -3.67 -7.81
CA ILE A 498 1.94 -2.26 -7.92
C ILE A 498 3.42 -2.16 -8.36
N ASN A 499 4.30 -2.99 -7.81
CA ASN A 499 5.71 -3.03 -8.25
C ASN A 499 5.86 -3.53 -9.70
N LEU A 500 5.02 -4.46 -10.15
CA LEU A 500 4.95 -4.87 -11.56
C LEU A 500 4.52 -3.71 -12.47
N THR A 501 3.53 -2.92 -12.05
CA THR A 501 3.10 -1.71 -12.78
C THR A 501 4.26 -0.74 -12.97
N ARG A 502 5.02 -0.46 -11.90
CA ARG A 502 6.20 0.42 -11.95
C ARG A 502 7.25 -0.09 -12.92
N THR A 503 7.49 -1.40 -12.90
CA THR A 503 8.44 -2.08 -13.78
C THR A 503 8.07 -1.92 -15.25
N LEU A 504 6.80 -2.18 -15.60
CA LEU A 504 6.31 -2.01 -16.97
C LEU A 504 6.41 -0.57 -17.45
N GLY A 505 6.20 0.41 -16.55
CA GLY A 505 6.33 1.83 -16.85
C GLY A 505 7.77 2.33 -17.03
N SER A 506 8.79 1.51 -16.71
CA SER A 506 10.21 1.90 -16.81
C SER A 506 10.84 1.60 -18.18
N ASN A 507 10.15 0.83 -19.05
CA ASN A 507 10.61 0.42 -20.38
C ASN A 507 12.06 -0.14 -20.42
N LEU A 508 12.49 -0.79 -19.34
CA LEU A 508 13.80 -1.44 -19.28
C LEU A 508 13.85 -2.67 -20.19
N THR A 509 14.99 -2.87 -20.85
CA THR A 509 15.25 -3.99 -21.77
C THR A 509 16.52 -4.73 -21.36
N ALA A 510 16.72 -5.96 -21.83
CA ALA A 510 17.91 -6.78 -21.55
C ALA A 510 18.15 -7.04 -20.05
N SER A 511 17.08 -7.06 -19.25
CA SER A 511 17.12 -7.34 -17.82
C SER A 511 16.57 -8.74 -17.51
N LEU A 512 16.98 -9.30 -16.35
CA LEU A 512 16.43 -10.53 -15.80
C LEU A 512 15.44 -10.16 -14.68
N TYR A 513 14.15 -10.36 -14.93
CA TYR A 513 13.12 -10.20 -13.90
C TYR A 513 12.90 -11.53 -13.19
N ILE A 514 12.95 -11.53 -11.87
CA ILE A 514 12.69 -12.70 -11.04
C ILE A 514 11.46 -12.40 -10.18
N LEU A 515 10.37 -13.09 -10.44
CA LEU A 515 9.10 -12.90 -9.75
C LEU A 515 8.85 -14.10 -8.84
N ASP A 516 8.53 -13.83 -7.58
CA ASP A 516 8.22 -14.85 -6.59
C ASP A 516 6.70 -14.95 -6.41
N GLU A 517 6.09 -15.98 -7.00
CA GLU A 517 4.67 -16.30 -6.89
C GLU A 517 3.73 -15.09 -7.12
N PRO A 518 3.77 -14.46 -8.30
CA PRO A 518 2.95 -13.28 -8.60
C PRO A 518 1.44 -13.54 -8.63
N SER A 519 0.99 -14.80 -8.66
CA SER A 519 -0.44 -15.17 -8.59
C SER A 519 -1.04 -15.09 -7.19
N VAL A 520 -0.25 -14.81 -6.15
CA VAL A 520 -0.75 -14.87 -4.77
C VAL A 520 -1.87 -13.87 -4.49
N GLY A 521 -2.95 -14.38 -3.89
CA GLY A 521 -4.18 -13.66 -3.62
C GLY A 521 -4.95 -13.25 -4.87
N LEU A 522 -4.66 -13.84 -6.04
CA LEU A 522 -5.45 -13.68 -7.26
C LEU A 522 -6.47 -14.78 -7.40
N HIS A 523 -7.65 -14.39 -7.88
CA HIS A 523 -8.64 -15.32 -8.36
C HIS A 523 -8.19 -15.89 -9.73
N PRO A 524 -8.48 -17.16 -10.07
CA PRO A 524 -8.07 -17.77 -11.35
C PRO A 524 -8.37 -16.92 -12.60
N ARG A 525 -9.53 -16.26 -12.64
CA ARG A 525 -9.90 -15.24 -13.64
C ARG A 525 -8.82 -14.17 -13.89
N ASP A 526 -8.21 -13.67 -12.82
CA ASP A 526 -7.25 -12.58 -12.89
C ASP A 526 -5.83 -13.10 -13.23
N THR A 527 -5.57 -14.39 -13.06
CA THR A 527 -4.33 -15.05 -13.46
C THR A 527 -4.07 -14.96 -14.96
N GLU A 528 -5.11 -15.13 -15.79
CA GLU A 528 -5.00 -14.93 -17.24
C GLU A 528 -4.52 -13.52 -17.61
N ARG A 529 -4.94 -12.51 -16.83
CA ARG A 529 -4.51 -11.12 -17.06
C ARG A 529 -3.04 -10.94 -16.69
N LEU A 530 -2.62 -11.53 -15.57
CA LEU A 530 -1.22 -11.54 -15.15
C LEU A 530 -0.33 -12.19 -16.22
N VAL A 531 -0.72 -13.33 -16.78
CA VAL A 531 0.03 -13.99 -17.87
C VAL A 531 0.26 -13.06 -19.06
N ARG A 532 -0.75 -12.26 -19.46
CA ARG A 532 -0.58 -11.27 -20.54
C ARG A 532 0.45 -10.21 -20.19
N VAL A 533 0.47 -9.77 -18.94
CA VAL A 533 1.44 -8.79 -18.45
C VAL A 533 2.86 -9.37 -18.43
N LEU A 534 3.03 -10.63 -17.99
CA LEU A 534 4.32 -11.32 -18.00
C LEU A 534 4.87 -11.47 -19.43
N ARG A 535 4.01 -11.84 -20.39
CA ARG A 535 4.36 -11.92 -21.81
C ARG A 535 4.76 -10.55 -22.36
N ARG A 536 4.03 -9.49 -22.03
CA ARG A 536 4.41 -8.12 -22.42
C ARG A 536 5.79 -7.73 -21.87
N LEU A 537 6.08 -8.06 -20.61
CA LEU A 537 7.39 -7.78 -20.01
C LEU A 537 8.53 -8.52 -20.73
N ARG A 538 8.28 -9.77 -21.12
CA ARG A 538 9.19 -10.58 -21.96
C ARG A 538 9.38 -9.94 -23.34
N ASP A 539 8.28 -9.57 -24.00
CA ASP A 539 8.27 -9.06 -25.37
C ASP A 539 8.99 -7.70 -25.53
N LEU A 540 9.19 -6.96 -24.42
CA LEU A 540 10.09 -5.80 -24.36
C LEU A 540 11.58 -6.17 -24.52
N GLY A 541 11.92 -7.45 -24.64
CA GLY A 541 13.31 -7.93 -24.73
C GLY A 541 13.93 -8.22 -23.36
N ASN A 542 13.11 -8.68 -22.41
CA ASN A 542 13.57 -9.10 -21.08
C ASN A 542 13.42 -10.61 -20.90
N THR A 543 14.24 -11.17 -20.00
CA THR A 543 14.05 -12.55 -19.54
C THR A 543 13.21 -12.51 -18.28
N VAL A 544 12.07 -13.18 -18.28
CA VAL A 544 11.12 -13.17 -17.17
C VAL A 544 11.14 -14.55 -16.54
N LEU A 545 11.72 -14.66 -15.34
CA LEU A 545 11.79 -15.88 -14.56
C LEU A 545 10.76 -15.80 -13.43
N VAL A 546 9.87 -16.78 -13.34
CA VAL A 546 8.75 -16.77 -12.41
C VAL A 546 8.78 -18.05 -11.58
N VAL A 547 8.83 -17.93 -10.25
CA VAL A 547 8.59 -19.07 -9.35
C VAL A 547 7.08 -19.20 -9.18
N GLU A 548 6.49 -20.32 -9.61
CA GLU A 548 5.04 -20.50 -9.56
C GLU A 548 4.60 -21.97 -9.39
N HIS A 549 3.38 -22.07 -8.90
CA HIS A 549 2.66 -23.32 -8.67
C HIS A 549 1.30 -23.34 -9.36
N GLU A 550 0.82 -22.19 -9.84
CA GLU A 550 -0.48 -22.07 -10.50
C GLU A 550 -0.44 -22.66 -11.92
N GLU A 551 -1.42 -23.51 -12.23
CA GLU A 551 -1.48 -24.29 -13.46
C GLU A 551 -1.51 -23.40 -14.72
N GLY A 552 -2.33 -22.35 -14.72
CA GLY A 552 -2.44 -21.41 -15.83
C GLY A 552 -1.13 -20.67 -16.16
N ILE A 553 -0.30 -20.34 -15.16
CA ILE A 553 1.01 -19.73 -15.37
C ILE A 553 2.03 -20.76 -15.86
N ILE A 554 2.06 -21.95 -15.26
CA ILE A 554 2.94 -23.04 -15.68
C ILE A 554 2.68 -23.39 -17.15
N ALA A 555 1.41 -23.52 -17.54
CA ALA A 555 1.00 -23.80 -18.92
C ALA A 555 1.31 -22.65 -19.89
N ALA A 556 1.49 -21.42 -19.40
CA ALA A 556 1.82 -20.27 -20.23
C ALA A 556 3.33 -20.09 -20.49
N ALA A 557 4.19 -20.90 -19.85
CA ALA A 557 5.64 -20.80 -19.92
C ALA A 557 6.19 -21.13 -21.32
N ASP A 558 7.20 -20.38 -21.76
CA ASP A 558 7.98 -20.75 -22.94
C ASP A 558 9.00 -21.86 -22.59
N TYR A 559 9.50 -21.82 -21.35
CA TYR A 559 10.46 -22.78 -20.80
C TYR A 559 10.11 -23.08 -19.34
N LEU A 560 10.07 -24.36 -18.97
CA LEU A 560 9.73 -24.82 -17.64
C LEU A 560 10.94 -25.50 -16.99
N ILE A 561 11.17 -25.19 -15.72
CA ILE A 561 12.16 -25.83 -14.87
C ILE A 561 11.43 -26.42 -13.67
N ASP A 562 11.46 -27.73 -13.51
CA ASP A 562 10.91 -28.42 -12.34
C ASP A 562 12.04 -28.86 -11.41
N ILE A 563 11.93 -28.48 -10.14
CA ILE A 563 12.93 -28.74 -9.10
C ILE A 563 12.34 -29.64 -8.04
N GLY A 564 13.04 -30.73 -7.74
CA GLY A 564 12.56 -31.76 -6.84
C GLY A 564 13.62 -32.82 -6.55
N PRO A 565 13.22 -34.10 -6.36
CA PRO A 565 11.84 -34.62 -6.43
C PRO A 565 11.00 -34.34 -5.16
N ARG A 566 11.66 -34.00 -4.04
CA ARG A 566 11.01 -33.71 -2.74
C ARG A 566 11.56 -32.43 -2.12
N ALA A 567 11.16 -32.13 -0.88
CA ALA A 567 11.66 -30.99 -0.11
C ALA A 567 12.99 -31.29 0.62
N GLY A 568 13.73 -30.25 0.99
CA GLY A 568 14.91 -30.33 1.86
C GLY A 568 16.04 -31.14 1.25
N VAL A 569 16.67 -31.99 2.05
CA VAL A 569 17.80 -32.86 1.64
C VAL A 569 17.44 -33.84 0.51
N HIS A 570 16.15 -34.13 0.34
CA HIS A 570 15.63 -34.98 -0.75
C HIS A 570 15.21 -34.18 -1.99
N GLY A 571 15.41 -32.86 -1.98
CA GLY A 571 15.23 -31.98 -3.13
C GLY A 571 16.55 -31.61 -3.80
N GLY A 572 16.58 -30.43 -4.39
CA GLY A 572 17.78 -29.79 -4.92
C GLY A 572 18.24 -30.28 -6.29
N GLU A 573 17.44 -31.10 -6.96
CA GLU A 573 17.74 -31.65 -8.28
C GLU A 573 16.80 -31.05 -9.32
N VAL A 574 17.29 -30.90 -10.55
CA VAL A 574 16.47 -30.49 -11.69
C VAL A 574 15.84 -31.76 -12.28
N ILE A 575 14.53 -31.89 -12.12
CA ILE A 575 13.76 -33.03 -12.63
C ILE A 575 13.47 -32.84 -14.13
N PHE A 576 13.18 -31.60 -14.51
CA PHE A 576 12.90 -31.22 -15.90
C PHE A 576 13.41 -29.81 -16.17
N ALA A 577 13.94 -29.58 -17.37
CA ALA A 577 14.29 -28.26 -17.86
C ALA A 577 14.16 -28.24 -19.40
N GLY A 578 13.08 -27.65 -19.91
CA GLY A 578 12.78 -27.66 -21.34
C GLY A 578 11.50 -26.90 -21.69
N PRO A 579 11.08 -26.91 -22.96
CA PRO A 579 9.78 -26.39 -23.37
C PRO A 579 8.65 -27.07 -22.59
N TYR A 580 7.62 -26.31 -22.21
CA TYR A 580 6.50 -26.81 -21.39
C TYR A 580 5.88 -28.10 -21.94
N GLU A 581 5.63 -28.16 -23.25
CA GLU A 581 4.96 -29.29 -23.90
C GLU A 581 5.66 -30.63 -23.66
N ASN A 582 6.98 -30.63 -23.45
CA ASN A 582 7.79 -31.84 -23.31
C ASN A 582 7.72 -32.46 -21.90
N ILE A 583 7.21 -31.75 -20.87
CA ILE A 583 7.23 -32.25 -19.49
C ILE A 583 6.44 -33.55 -19.34
N TYR A 584 5.36 -33.70 -20.11
CA TYR A 584 4.47 -34.87 -20.07
C TYR A 584 5.14 -36.15 -20.56
N ASP A 585 6.17 -36.04 -21.39
CA ASP A 585 6.91 -37.17 -21.94
C ASP A 585 8.24 -37.40 -21.21
N GLU A 586 8.97 -36.31 -20.92
CA GLU A 586 10.33 -36.37 -20.37
C GLU A 586 10.38 -36.51 -18.85
N ALA A 587 9.31 -36.10 -18.13
CA ALA A 587 9.26 -36.08 -16.68
C ALA A 587 7.95 -36.66 -16.12
N THR A 588 7.55 -37.84 -16.61
CA THR A 588 6.32 -38.54 -16.20
C THR A 588 6.24 -38.82 -14.70
N GLU A 589 7.38 -39.02 -14.05
CA GLU A 589 7.45 -39.34 -12.62
C GLU A 589 7.42 -38.10 -11.71
N SER A 590 7.58 -36.90 -12.27
CA SER A 590 7.46 -35.65 -11.52
C SER A 590 6.09 -35.54 -10.85
N LEU A 591 6.07 -35.04 -9.61
CA LEU A 591 4.82 -34.74 -8.92
C LEU A 591 4.01 -33.69 -9.69
N THR A 592 4.67 -32.67 -10.24
CA THR A 592 4.00 -31.62 -11.00
C THR A 592 3.30 -32.22 -12.23
N THR A 593 3.98 -33.06 -13.01
CA THR A 593 3.38 -33.76 -14.16
C THR A 593 2.19 -34.62 -13.74
N LYS A 594 2.31 -35.37 -12.64
CA LYS A 594 1.24 -36.25 -12.13
C LYS A 594 -0.02 -35.49 -11.74
N TYR A 595 0.11 -34.29 -11.16
CA TYR A 595 -1.05 -33.44 -10.86
C TYR A 595 -1.61 -32.80 -12.14
N MET A 596 -0.76 -32.26 -13.01
CA MET A 596 -1.18 -31.56 -14.24
C MET A 596 -1.82 -32.48 -15.29
N ASN A 597 -1.44 -33.76 -15.36
CA ASN A 597 -2.06 -34.74 -16.25
C ASN A 597 -3.23 -35.50 -15.61
N GLY A 598 -3.58 -35.19 -14.35
CA GLY A 598 -4.67 -35.81 -13.60
C GLY A 598 -4.40 -37.23 -13.08
N THR A 599 -3.16 -37.74 -13.16
CA THR A 599 -2.79 -39.04 -12.54
C THR A 599 -2.91 -38.98 -11.02
N MET A 600 -2.63 -37.82 -10.43
CA MET A 600 -2.89 -37.48 -9.03
C MET A 600 -3.88 -36.31 -8.98
N ALA A 601 -4.79 -36.33 -8.00
CA ALA A 601 -5.74 -35.25 -7.76
C ALA A 601 -6.08 -35.17 -6.26
N ILE A 602 -6.51 -33.99 -5.81
CA ILE A 602 -6.97 -33.76 -4.43
C ILE A 602 -8.46 -34.05 -4.36
N GLU A 603 -8.84 -35.31 -4.18
CA GLU A 603 -10.25 -35.70 -4.19
C GLU A 603 -11.06 -35.01 -3.08
N PRO A 604 -12.28 -34.51 -3.38
CA PRO A 604 -13.16 -33.98 -2.35
C PRO A 604 -13.57 -35.09 -1.35
N PRO A 605 -14.02 -34.71 -0.15
CA PRO A 605 -14.51 -35.67 0.85
C PRO A 605 -15.59 -36.59 0.27
N ALA A 606 -15.39 -37.91 0.39
CA ALA A 606 -16.32 -38.90 -0.18
C ALA A 606 -17.72 -38.82 0.44
N GLU A 607 -17.80 -38.52 1.74
CA GLU A 607 -19.06 -38.25 2.43
C GLU A 607 -19.06 -36.82 2.99
N PRO A 608 -20.05 -35.98 2.62
CA PRO A 608 -20.15 -34.65 3.17
C PRO A 608 -20.48 -34.68 4.67
N ARG A 609 -19.83 -33.81 5.46
CA ARG A 609 -20.16 -33.65 6.88
C ARG A 609 -21.61 -33.17 7.06
N ARG A 610 -22.19 -33.56 8.21
CA ARG A 610 -23.53 -33.11 8.63
C ARG A 610 -23.43 -31.73 9.27
N LEU A 611 -24.15 -30.76 8.73
CA LEU A 611 -24.15 -29.37 9.20
C LEU A 611 -25.38 -29.15 10.10
N THR A 612 -25.19 -29.06 11.41
CA THR A 612 -26.31 -28.92 12.37
C THR A 612 -26.33 -27.57 13.08
N ASN A 613 -25.16 -27.10 13.54
CA ASN A 613 -25.02 -25.89 14.35
C ASN A 613 -24.40 -24.77 13.51
N TRP A 614 -24.80 -23.52 13.76
CA TRP A 614 -24.44 -22.40 12.88
C TRP A 614 -24.09 -21.13 13.64
N ILE A 615 -23.12 -20.39 13.13
CA ILE A 615 -22.93 -18.96 13.41
C ILE A 615 -23.64 -18.18 12.31
N ARG A 616 -24.41 -17.16 12.66
CA ARG A 616 -25.08 -16.29 11.69
C ARG A 616 -24.69 -14.85 11.93
N LEU A 617 -24.22 -14.20 10.87
CA LEU A 617 -23.88 -12.78 10.85
C LEU A 617 -24.80 -12.08 9.87
N GLU A 618 -25.62 -11.17 10.36
CA GLU A 618 -26.61 -10.44 9.55
C GLU A 618 -26.19 -8.98 9.36
N GLY A 619 -26.44 -8.45 8.17
CA GLY A 619 -26.30 -7.05 7.79
C GLY A 619 -24.87 -6.52 7.86
N ALA A 620 -23.89 -7.34 7.48
CA ALA A 620 -22.48 -6.95 7.44
C ALA A 620 -22.25 -5.78 6.46
N ARG A 621 -21.70 -4.68 6.99
CA ARG A 621 -21.56 -3.37 6.32
C ARG A 621 -20.21 -2.76 6.67
N MET A 622 -19.14 -3.21 6.04
CA MET A 622 -17.82 -2.59 6.16
C MET A 622 -17.20 -2.39 4.79
N HIS A 623 -16.65 -1.20 4.55
CA HIS A 623 -16.10 -0.79 3.26
C HIS A 623 -17.11 -0.96 2.12
N ASN A 624 -16.89 -1.93 1.22
CA ASN A 624 -17.75 -2.18 0.08
C ASN A 624 -18.88 -3.20 0.34
N LEU A 625 -18.93 -3.87 1.50
CA LEU A 625 -19.98 -4.86 1.81
C LEU A 625 -21.38 -4.24 1.84
N LYS A 626 -22.33 -4.86 1.14
CA LYS A 626 -23.68 -4.36 0.89
C LYS A 626 -24.74 -5.07 1.73
N LYS A 627 -24.66 -4.95 3.07
CA LYS A 627 -25.58 -5.63 4.02
C LYS A 627 -25.62 -7.14 3.79
N VAL A 628 -24.45 -7.76 3.85
CA VAL A 628 -24.29 -9.19 3.58
C VAL A 628 -24.71 -10.02 4.81
N ASP A 629 -25.56 -11.01 4.57
CA ASP A 629 -25.99 -12.00 5.57
C ASP A 629 -25.29 -13.33 5.30
N VAL A 630 -24.54 -13.88 6.26
CA VAL A 630 -23.80 -15.13 6.08
C VAL A 630 -24.03 -16.12 7.21
N GLN A 631 -23.99 -17.40 6.85
CA GLN A 631 -24.08 -18.52 7.78
C GLN A 631 -22.80 -19.35 7.73
N ILE A 632 -22.25 -19.69 8.89
CA ILE A 632 -21.02 -20.49 9.02
C ILE A 632 -21.33 -21.71 9.89
N PRO A 633 -21.29 -22.94 9.34
CA PRO A 633 -21.53 -24.14 10.12
C PRO A 633 -20.38 -24.41 11.09
N LEU A 634 -20.71 -24.88 12.29
CA LEU A 634 -19.72 -25.37 13.26
C LEU A 634 -19.31 -26.82 12.95
N ASN A 635 -18.13 -27.23 13.40
CA ASN A 635 -17.53 -28.56 13.16
C ASN A 635 -17.40 -28.92 11.67
N ALA A 636 -17.09 -27.91 10.86
CA ALA A 636 -16.99 -28.03 9.41
C ALA A 636 -15.87 -27.14 8.87
N ILE A 637 -15.42 -27.43 7.65
CA ILE A 637 -14.55 -26.56 6.86
C ILE A 637 -15.43 -25.63 6.03
N THR A 638 -15.36 -24.33 6.33
CA THR A 638 -16.04 -23.29 5.55
C THR A 638 -15.02 -22.45 4.79
N VAL A 639 -15.23 -22.26 3.49
CA VAL A 639 -14.36 -21.43 2.65
C VAL A 639 -15.09 -20.16 2.21
N VAL A 640 -14.49 -19.00 2.46
CA VAL A 640 -14.94 -17.71 1.93
C VAL A 640 -14.14 -17.42 0.66
N SER A 641 -14.81 -17.44 -0.49
CA SER A 641 -14.23 -17.24 -1.81
C SER A 641 -14.77 -15.98 -2.51
N GLY A 642 -14.31 -15.75 -3.74
CA GLY A 642 -14.65 -14.60 -4.58
C GLY A 642 -13.44 -13.80 -5.04
N VAL A 643 -13.63 -12.88 -5.98
CA VAL A 643 -12.54 -12.13 -6.63
C VAL A 643 -11.78 -11.19 -5.66
N SER A 644 -10.57 -10.76 -6.03
CA SER A 644 -9.79 -9.82 -5.21
C SER A 644 -10.55 -8.49 -5.06
N GLY A 645 -10.63 -7.98 -3.83
CA GLY A 645 -11.41 -6.79 -3.51
C GLY A 645 -12.93 -7.01 -3.34
N SER A 646 -13.46 -8.24 -3.42
CA SER A 646 -14.90 -8.51 -3.25
C SER A 646 -15.44 -8.28 -1.83
N GLY A 647 -14.55 -8.14 -0.83
CA GLY A 647 -14.93 -7.89 0.57
C GLY A 647 -14.63 -9.03 1.55
N LYS A 648 -14.00 -10.14 1.11
CA LYS A 648 -13.66 -11.31 1.96
C LYS A 648 -12.97 -10.93 3.27
N THR A 649 -11.88 -10.18 3.19
CA THR A 649 -11.10 -9.73 4.35
C THR A 649 -11.91 -8.78 5.25
N SER A 650 -12.75 -7.92 4.67
CA SER A 650 -13.63 -7.03 5.44
C SER A 650 -14.71 -7.81 6.20
N LEU A 651 -15.26 -8.87 5.60
CA LEU A 651 -16.23 -9.74 6.25
C LEU A 651 -15.60 -10.52 7.41
N VAL A 652 -14.50 -11.23 7.14
CA VAL A 652 -13.90 -12.16 8.10
C VAL A 652 -13.06 -11.44 9.16
N LYS A 653 -12.05 -10.66 8.74
CA LYS A 653 -11.13 -10.00 9.69
C LYS A 653 -11.71 -8.71 10.27
N GLY A 654 -12.49 -7.98 9.47
CA GLY A 654 -13.02 -6.67 9.86
C GLY A 654 -14.27 -6.73 10.73
N ILE A 655 -15.15 -7.71 10.50
CA ILE A 655 -16.42 -7.82 11.21
C ILE A 655 -16.46 -9.09 12.08
N LEU A 656 -16.40 -10.27 11.46
CA LEU A 656 -16.69 -11.54 12.14
C LEU A 656 -15.73 -11.80 13.30
N HIS A 657 -14.41 -11.74 13.06
CA HIS A 657 -13.42 -12.05 14.08
C HIS A 657 -13.49 -11.11 15.30
N PRO A 658 -13.47 -9.76 15.15
CA PRO A 658 -13.62 -8.88 16.31
C PRO A 658 -15.00 -8.97 16.98
N ALA A 659 -16.06 -9.32 16.25
CA ALA A 659 -17.40 -9.50 16.81
C ALA A 659 -17.47 -10.76 17.69
N LEU A 660 -16.82 -11.85 17.28
CA LEU A 660 -16.73 -13.08 18.09
C LEU A 660 -15.85 -12.90 19.33
N LEU A 661 -14.68 -12.25 19.22
CA LEU A 661 -13.85 -11.93 20.39
C LEU A 661 -14.62 -11.11 21.43
N ARG A 662 -15.38 -10.12 20.97
CA ARG A 662 -16.26 -9.31 21.83
C ARG A 662 -17.34 -10.16 22.50
N HIS A 663 -17.96 -11.09 21.77
CA HIS A 663 -18.97 -11.99 22.34
C HIS A 663 -18.39 -12.89 23.44
N LEU A 664 -17.16 -13.38 23.25
CA LEU A 664 -16.45 -14.23 24.21
C LEU A 664 -15.86 -13.46 25.41
N GLY A 665 -15.96 -12.13 25.43
CA GLY A 665 -15.41 -11.30 26.50
C GLY A 665 -13.89 -11.12 26.42
N GLU A 666 -13.28 -11.47 25.29
CA GLU A 666 -11.85 -11.26 25.04
C GLU A 666 -11.56 -9.82 24.64
N GLY A 667 -10.43 -9.29 25.10
CA GLY A 667 -10.02 -7.91 24.80
C GLY A 667 -9.60 -7.76 23.34
N THR A 668 -10.37 -7.01 22.54
CA THR A 668 -9.99 -6.66 21.17
C THR A 668 -9.36 -5.26 21.08
N SER A 669 -8.31 -5.13 20.28
CA SER A 669 -7.69 -3.84 19.96
C SER A 669 -8.45 -3.07 18.86
N GLN A 670 -9.31 -3.75 18.10
CA GLN A 670 -10.11 -3.20 17.01
C GLN A 670 -11.60 -3.45 17.26
N ALA A 671 -12.42 -2.42 17.08
CA ALA A 671 -13.86 -2.58 17.04
C ALA A 671 -14.27 -3.39 15.79
N PRO A 672 -15.27 -4.29 15.88
CA PRO A 672 -15.86 -4.89 14.70
C PRO A 672 -16.46 -3.80 13.83
N GLY A 673 -16.32 -3.94 12.52
CA GLY A 673 -17.04 -3.12 11.56
C GLY A 673 -18.56 -3.25 11.72
N PRO A 674 -19.36 -2.39 11.08
CA PRO A 674 -20.81 -2.39 11.26
C PRO A 674 -21.49 -3.71 10.82
N TYR A 675 -22.38 -4.24 11.66
CA TYR A 675 -23.26 -5.38 11.37
C TYR A 675 -24.61 -5.23 12.08
N SER A 676 -25.68 -5.90 11.62
CA SER A 676 -26.98 -5.86 12.31
C SER A 676 -27.02 -6.74 13.53
N LYS A 677 -26.64 -8.02 13.38
CA LYS A 677 -26.80 -9.04 14.42
C LYS A 677 -25.78 -10.16 14.25
N LEU A 678 -25.33 -10.71 15.37
CA LEU A 678 -24.54 -11.93 15.43
C LEU A 678 -25.30 -12.92 16.33
N ASP A 679 -25.78 -14.02 15.77
CA ASP A 679 -26.54 -15.04 16.49
C ASP A 679 -26.19 -16.48 16.06
N GLY A 680 -26.99 -17.45 16.52
CA GLY A 680 -26.79 -18.87 16.29
C GLY A 680 -26.26 -19.60 17.52
N ASP A 681 -25.47 -20.62 17.29
CA ASP A 681 -24.97 -21.59 18.27
C ASP A 681 -23.65 -21.16 18.93
N LEU A 682 -23.49 -19.84 19.17
CA LEU A 682 -22.27 -19.23 19.71
C LEU A 682 -21.83 -19.79 21.07
N LYS A 683 -22.77 -20.30 21.86
CA LYS A 683 -22.52 -20.93 23.18
C LYS A 683 -21.62 -22.17 23.13
N PHE A 684 -21.47 -22.79 21.97
CA PHE A 684 -20.59 -23.94 21.81
C PHE A 684 -19.15 -23.54 21.53
N LEU A 685 -18.85 -22.24 21.39
CA LEU A 685 -17.52 -21.74 21.07
C LEU A 685 -16.80 -21.29 22.34
N ASP A 686 -15.62 -21.87 22.60
CA ASP A 686 -14.78 -21.51 23.75
C ASP A 686 -13.78 -20.40 23.41
N GLY A 687 -13.47 -20.20 22.14
CA GLY A 687 -12.41 -19.27 21.68
C GLY A 687 -12.38 -19.11 20.16
N VAL A 688 -11.73 -18.04 19.70
CA VAL A 688 -11.44 -17.82 18.26
C VAL A 688 -9.95 -17.56 18.08
N GLU A 689 -9.34 -18.27 17.14
CA GLU A 689 -7.92 -18.15 16.82
C GLU A 689 -7.74 -17.76 15.35
N MET A 690 -7.14 -16.60 15.11
CA MET A 690 -6.82 -16.15 13.76
C MET A 690 -5.37 -16.48 13.39
N VAL A 691 -5.19 -17.40 12.45
CA VAL A 691 -3.88 -17.87 11.99
C VAL A 691 -3.53 -17.15 10.68
N ASN A 692 -2.76 -16.06 10.81
CA ASN A 692 -2.30 -15.24 9.69
C ASN A 692 -0.88 -15.62 9.21
N GLN A 693 -0.51 -15.11 8.03
CA GLN A 693 0.83 -15.23 7.45
C GLN A 693 1.86 -14.27 8.09
N SER A 694 1.50 -13.50 9.11
CA SER A 694 2.47 -12.58 9.73
C SER A 694 3.62 -13.38 10.33
N PRO A 695 4.87 -12.90 10.23
CA PRO A 695 6.03 -13.60 10.78
C PRO A 695 5.78 -13.99 12.23
N ILE A 696 6.14 -15.22 12.59
CA ILE A 696 5.96 -15.76 13.95
C ILE A 696 6.62 -14.84 14.98
N GLY A 697 7.78 -14.29 14.63
CA GLY A 697 8.46 -13.23 15.35
C GLY A 697 9.27 -12.36 14.39
N LYS A 698 9.36 -11.07 14.68
CA LYS A 698 10.24 -10.14 13.95
C LYS A 698 11.72 -10.27 14.34
N SER A 699 11.97 -10.94 15.46
CA SER A 699 13.33 -11.18 15.96
C SER A 699 13.85 -12.48 15.37
N SER A 700 15.11 -12.47 14.98
CA SER A 700 15.87 -13.65 14.56
C SER A 700 15.99 -14.74 15.65
N ARG A 701 15.51 -14.43 16.85
CA ARG A 701 15.46 -15.28 18.05
C ARG A 701 14.28 -16.24 18.12
N SER A 702 13.25 -16.03 17.30
CA SER A 702 12.13 -16.95 17.15
C SER A 702 12.50 -18.00 16.10
N ASN A 703 12.17 -19.27 16.36
CA ASN A 703 12.39 -20.39 15.44
C ASN A 703 11.35 -21.50 15.68
N PRO A 704 11.21 -22.50 14.79
CA PRO A 704 10.23 -23.56 14.94
C PRO A 704 10.28 -24.27 16.29
N VAL A 705 11.47 -24.63 16.76
CA VAL A 705 11.66 -25.42 18.00
C VAL A 705 11.28 -24.64 19.28
N THR A 706 11.51 -23.32 19.30
CA THR A 706 11.05 -22.46 20.41
C THR A 706 9.54 -22.27 20.38
N TYR A 707 8.94 -22.21 19.19
CA TYR A 707 7.51 -21.97 19.04
C TYR A 707 6.65 -23.15 19.49
N VAL A 708 7.00 -24.38 19.08
CA VAL A 708 6.30 -25.59 19.55
C VAL A 708 6.69 -26.02 20.97
N GLY A 709 7.59 -25.27 21.61
CA GLY A 709 8.04 -25.55 22.98
C GLY A 709 8.89 -26.81 23.14
N ALA A 710 9.49 -27.32 22.04
CA ALA A 710 10.42 -28.46 22.06
C ALA A 710 11.83 -28.07 22.55
N TYR A 711 12.18 -26.78 22.49
CA TYR A 711 13.51 -26.32 22.87
C TYR A 711 13.81 -26.50 24.37
N ASP A 712 12.80 -26.37 25.24
CA ASP A 712 12.96 -26.53 26.68
C ASP A 712 13.37 -27.96 27.06
N PRO A 713 12.66 -29.01 26.61
CA PRO A 713 13.11 -30.39 26.72
C PRO A 713 14.53 -30.62 26.19
N ILE A 714 14.87 -30.09 25.00
CA ILE A 714 16.20 -30.25 24.40
C ILE A 714 17.29 -29.62 25.27
N ARG A 715 17.06 -28.40 25.78
CA ARG A 715 18.03 -27.74 26.68
C ARG A 715 18.21 -28.52 27.98
N ASN A 716 17.13 -29.09 28.52
CA ASN A 716 17.20 -29.95 29.70
C ASN A 716 17.98 -31.24 29.42
N LEU A 717 17.88 -31.80 28.23
CA LEU A 717 18.66 -32.96 27.78
C LEU A 717 20.16 -32.64 27.74
N MET A 718 20.55 -31.47 27.23
CA MET A 718 21.96 -31.02 27.21
C MET A 718 22.53 -30.83 28.62
N VAL A 719 21.71 -30.40 29.58
CA VAL A 719 22.13 -30.26 30.99
C VAL A 719 22.38 -31.61 31.66
N LYS A 720 21.70 -32.68 31.23
CA LYS A 720 21.88 -34.03 31.79
C LYS A 720 23.24 -34.65 31.42
N GLN A 721 23.93 -34.12 30.40
CA GLN A 721 25.23 -34.63 29.93
C GLN A 721 26.32 -34.51 30.98
N GLN A 722 27.28 -35.44 30.96
CA GLN A 722 28.32 -35.52 31.98
C GLN A 722 29.17 -34.24 32.06
N LEU A 723 29.55 -33.68 30.91
CA LEU A 723 30.34 -32.45 30.86
C LEU A 723 29.58 -31.24 31.43
N SER A 724 28.28 -31.15 31.14
CA SER A 724 27.39 -30.11 31.70
C SER A 724 27.29 -30.17 33.22
N LYS A 725 27.18 -31.39 33.78
CA LYS A 725 27.14 -31.61 35.23
C LYS A 725 28.44 -31.20 35.91
N ILE A 726 29.59 -31.53 35.32
CA ILE A 726 30.92 -31.16 35.85
C ILE A 726 31.10 -29.63 35.83
N ARG A 727 30.70 -28.97 34.74
CA ARG A 727 30.85 -27.52 34.57
C ARG A 727 29.71 -26.69 35.21
N GLY A 728 28.69 -27.34 35.78
CA GLY A 728 27.57 -26.66 36.45
C GLY A 728 26.67 -25.86 35.50
N TYR A 729 26.57 -26.27 34.23
CA TYR A 729 25.75 -25.57 33.24
C TYR A 729 24.26 -25.74 33.50
N LYS A 730 23.51 -24.65 33.32
CA LYS A 730 22.04 -24.58 33.46
C LYS A 730 21.38 -24.53 32.08
N PRO A 731 20.06 -24.78 31.96
CA PRO A 731 19.36 -24.71 30.66
C PRO A 731 19.56 -23.37 29.93
N SER A 732 19.73 -22.27 30.68
CA SER A 732 19.99 -20.93 30.12
C SER A 732 21.31 -20.84 29.34
N PHE A 733 22.31 -21.69 29.61
CA PHE A 733 23.58 -21.71 28.87
C PHE A 733 23.42 -22.30 27.47
N PHE A 734 22.48 -23.22 27.28
CA PHE A 734 22.13 -23.79 25.99
C PHE A 734 21.07 -22.95 25.26
N SER A 735 20.93 -21.67 25.61
CA SER A 735 19.97 -20.74 25.01
C SER A 735 20.70 -19.63 24.28
N PHE A 736 20.49 -19.49 22.97
CA PHE A 736 21.04 -18.35 22.23
C PHE A 736 20.34 -17.01 22.59
N ASN A 737 19.18 -17.07 23.25
CA ASN A 737 18.38 -15.91 23.63
C ASN A 737 18.82 -15.21 24.93
N VAL A 738 19.56 -15.90 25.78
CA VAL A 738 19.89 -15.45 27.15
C VAL A 738 21.40 -15.29 27.30
N ASP A 739 21.83 -14.28 28.07
CA ASP A 739 23.23 -14.12 28.42
C ASP A 739 23.72 -15.29 29.29
N GLY A 740 24.90 -15.82 28.95
CA GLY A 740 25.45 -17.03 29.54
C GLY A 740 26.32 -17.76 28.52
N GLY A 741 25.70 -18.65 27.75
CA GLY A 741 26.40 -19.49 26.75
C GLY A 741 26.35 -18.99 25.30
N ARG A 742 25.56 -17.96 24.99
CA ARG A 742 25.52 -17.35 23.66
C ARG A 742 26.80 -16.58 23.31
N CYS A 743 27.11 -16.45 22.02
CA CYS A 743 28.21 -15.64 21.53
C CYS A 743 27.99 -14.15 21.87
N PRO A 744 28.98 -13.47 22.48
CA PRO A 744 28.84 -12.08 22.91
C PRO A 744 28.83 -11.09 21.74
N THR A 745 29.55 -11.40 20.64
CA THR A 745 29.68 -10.50 19.48
C THR A 745 28.39 -10.37 18.67
N CYS A 746 27.77 -11.49 18.29
CA CYS A 746 26.49 -11.49 17.59
C CYS A 746 25.28 -11.52 18.54
N LYS A 747 25.49 -11.57 19.87
CA LYS A 747 24.43 -11.70 20.88
C LYS A 747 23.46 -12.86 20.62
N GLY A 748 23.97 -13.95 20.06
CA GLY A 748 23.21 -15.16 19.74
C GLY A 748 22.51 -15.16 18.38
N GLU A 749 22.67 -14.13 17.55
CA GLU A 749 22.05 -14.07 16.22
C GLU A 749 22.79 -14.93 15.18
N GLY A 750 24.09 -15.15 15.36
CA GLY A 750 24.96 -15.87 14.40
C GLY A 750 25.45 -14.99 13.24
N GLU A 751 24.81 -13.85 13.01
CA GLU A 751 25.13 -12.86 11.97
C GLU A 751 25.24 -11.44 12.56
N GLN A 752 25.82 -10.52 11.78
CA GLN A 752 25.87 -9.09 12.04
C GLN A 752 25.25 -8.32 10.88
N ILE A 753 24.36 -7.36 11.19
CA ILE A 753 23.72 -6.51 10.18
C ILE A 753 24.56 -5.24 10.03
N VAL A 754 24.97 -4.95 8.79
CA VAL A 754 25.67 -3.72 8.41
C VAL A 754 24.71 -2.85 7.63
N GLU A 755 24.36 -1.69 8.19
CA GLU A 755 23.50 -0.71 7.53
C GLU A 755 24.21 -0.09 6.33
N MET A 756 23.54 -0.08 5.18
CA MET A 756 24.06 0.49 3.93
C MET A 756 23.27 1.75 3.55
N GLN A 757 23.94 2.77 3.00
CA GLN A 757 23.27 4.06 2.71
C GLN A 757 22.36 4.03 1.46
N PHE A 758 22.69 3.20 0.46
CA PHE A 758 21.99 3.18 -0.85
C PHE A 758 21.52 1.78 -1.27
N LEU A 759 21.84 0.76 -0.49
CA LEU A 759 21.53 -0.65 -0.75
C LEU A 759 20.76 -1.19 0.45
N ALA A 760 20.13 -2.35 0.28
CA ALA A 760 19.58 -3.08 1.41
C ALA A 760 20.69 -3.44 2.41
N ASP A 761 20.34 -3.47 3.70
CA ASP A 761 21.27 -3.85 4.76
C ASP A 761 21.87 -5.24 4.49
N VAL A 762 23.17 -5.35 4.69
CA VAL A 762 23.92 -6.57 4.41
C VAL A 762 24.05 -7.37 5.70
N ARG A 763 23.72 -8.66 5.64
CA ARG A 763 23.96 -9.62 6.73
C ARG A 763 25.28 -10.32 6.50
N LEU A 764 26.17 -10.24 7.48
CA LEU A 764 27.48 -10.89 7.47
C LEU A 764 27.53 -11.97 8.54
N GLU A 765 28.11 -13.11 8.22
CA GLU A 765 28.35 -14.18 9.19
C GLU A 765 29.24 -13.66 10.34
N CYS A 766 28.92 -14.02 11.58
CA CYS A 766 29.70 -13.59 12.74
C CYS A 766 31.09 -14.25 12.75
N GLU A 767 32.15 -13.44 12.71
CA GLU A 767 33.54 -13.93 12.68
C GLU A 767 33.94 -14.72 13.95
N GLU A 768 33.36 -14.41 15.11
CA GLU A 768 33.72 -15.05 16.39
C GLU A 768 33.16 -16.47 16.51
N CYS A 769 31.87 -16.65 16.20
CA CYS A 769 31.17 -17.94 16.34
C CYS A 769 31.01 -18.70 15.03
N ARG A 770 31.32 -18.09 13.88
CA ARG A 770 31.12 -18.67 12.53
C ARG A 770 29.70 -19.22 12.36
N GLY A 771 28.72 -18.38 12.65
CA GLY A 771 27.30 -18.75 12.58
C GLY A 771 26.77 -19.60 13.74
N ALA A 772 27.62 -20.24 14.56
CA ALA A 772 27.18 -21.23 15.56
C ALA A 772 26.36 -20.66 16.74
N ARG A 773 26.25 -19.33 16.91
CA ARG A 773 25.46 -18.61 17.95
C ARG A 773 25.91 -18.81 19.40
N PHE A 774 26.77 -19.79 19.71
CA PHE A 774 27.23 -20.11 21.06
C PHE A 774 28.73 -19.88 21.25
N LYS A 775 29.17 -19.84 22.52
CA LYS A 775 30.58 -19.89 22.89
C LYS A 775 31.14 -21.30 22.67
N ARG A 776 32.44 -21.39 22.36
CA ARG A 776 33.14 -22.67 22.15
C ARG A 776 32.97 -23.66 23.31
N GLU A 777 33.04 -23.19 24.55
CA GLU A 777 32.87 -24.02 25.76
C GLU A 777 31.50 -24.72 25.86
N ILE A 778 30.47 -24.17 25.22
CA ILE A 778 29.13 -24.77 25.16
C ILE A 778 29.05 -25.82 24.06
N LEU A 779 29.76 -25.60 22.95
CA LEU A 779 29.82 -26.53 21.83
C LEU A 779 30.61 -27.81 22.17
N ASP A 780 31.42 -27.81 23.24
CA ASP A 780 32.08 -29.01 23.77
C ASP A 780 31.07 -30.04 24.32
N VAL A 781 29.87 -29.60 24.72
CA VAL A 781 28.85 -30.47 25.28
C VAL A 781 28.10 -31.16 24.14
N GLN A 782 28.15 -32.49 24.14
CA GLN A 782 27.52 -33.31 23.10
C GLN A 782 26.49 -34.28 23.69
N TYR A 783 25.44 -34.54 22.92
CA TYR A 783 24.50 -35.64 23.10
C TYR A 783 24.50 -36.47 21.82
N ASN A 784 24.68 -37.80 21.94
CA ASN A 784 24.81 -38.71 20.79
C ASN A 784 25.79 -38.24 19.70
N GLY A 785 26.89 -37.59 20.13
CA GLY A 785 27.94 -37.09 19.23
C GLY A 785 27.68 -35.72 18.60
N MET A 786 26.53 -35.08 18.86
CA MET A 786 26.19 -33.75 18.35
C MET A 786 26.10 -32.70 19.45
N ASN A 787 26.59 -31.49 19.17
CA ASN A 787 26.47 -30.34 20.05
C ASN A 787 25.15 -29.57 19.83
N ILE A 788 24.86 -28.56 20.67
CA ILE A 788 23.58 -27.83 20.59
C ILE A 788 23.39 -27.05 19.29
N ALA A 789 24.47 -26.56 18.66
CA ALA A 789 24.37 -25.88 17.37
C ALA A 789 24.04 -26.88 16.25
N GLU A 790 24.74 -28.01 16.23
CA GLU A 790 24.49 -29.10 15.27
C GLU A 790 23.07 -29.66 15.40
N ILE A 791 22.57 -29.85 16.64
CA ILE A 791 21.18 -30.27 16.89
C ILE A 791 20.19 -29.24 16.32
N LEU A 792 20.47 -27.94 16.47
CA LEU A 792 19.60 -26.90 15.93
C LEU A 792 19.63 -26.82 14.39
N ASP A 793 20.68 -27.33 13.76
CA ASP A 793 20.80 -27.39 12.30
C ASP A 793 20.15 -28.63 11.67
N LEU A 794 19.74 -29.62 12.47
CA LEU A 794 18.96 -30.77 11.99
C LEU A 794 17.62 -30.32 11.40
N SER A 795 17.24 -30.92 10.28
CA SER A 795 15.87 -30.86 9.78
C SER A 795 14.90 -31.54 10.76
N ILE A 796 13.62 -31.18 10.72
CA ILE A 796 12.60 -31.81 11.57
C ILE A 796 12.54 -33.34 11.35
N ASN A 797 12.70 -33.82 10.11
CA ASN A 797 12.78 -35.25 9.82
C ASN A 797 13.98 -35.91 10.50
N GLU A 798 15.18 -35.33 10.35
CA GLU A 798 16.39 -35.85 10.99
C GLU A 798 16.30 -35.78 12.52
N ALA A 799 15.66 -34.73 13.06
CA ALA A 799 15.44 -34.58 14.49
C ALA A 799 14.47 -35.62 15.05
N ILE A 800 13.42 -35.98 14.31
CA ILE A 800 12.48 -37.05 14.67
C ILE A 800 13.22 -38.39 14.75
N ASP A 801 14.09 -38.69 13.79
CA ASP A 801 14.91 -39.90 13.82
C ASP A 801 15.95 -39.86 14.95
N PHE A 802 16.57 -38.70 15.19
CA PHE A 802 17.60 -38.50 16.22
C PHE A 802 17.03 -38.56 17.66
N PHE A 803 15.80 -38.09 17.87
CA PHE A 803 15.12 -38.08 19.17
C PHE A 803 14.10 -39.22 19.33
N ALA A 804 14.20 -40.28 18.54
CA ALA A 804 13.23 -41.40 18.56
C ALA A 804 13.01 -42.02 19.95
N GLU A 805 14.01 -41.96 20.84
CA GLU A 805 13.93 -42.48 22.23
C GLU A 805 13.35 -41.46 23.24
N GLU A 806 13.15 -40.20 22.87
CA GLU A 806 12.74 -39.11 23.76
C GLU A 806 11.27 -38.69 23.51
N GLU A 807 10.31 -39.40 24.13
CA GLU A 807 8.86 -39.22 23.90
C GLU A 807 8.36 -37.77 24.07
N GLU A 808 8.90 -37.02 25.03
CA GLU A 808 8.46 -35.64 25.30
C GLU A 808 8.83 -34.69 24.14
N ILE A 809 9.99 -34.90 23.52
CA ILE A 809 10.45 -34.12 22.37
C ILE A 809 9.63 -34.51 21.13
N MET A 810 9.46 -35.83 20.91
CA MET A 810 8.73 -36.37 19.77
C MET A 810 7.28 -35.88 19.70
N LYS A 811 6.57 -35.86 20.84
CA LYS A 811 5.18 -35.34 20.91
C LYS A 811 5.05 -33.88 20.43
N LYS A 812 6.12 -33.09 20.54
CA LYS A 812 6.14 -31.67 20.13
C LYS A 812 6.68 -31.46 18.71
N LEU A 813 7.54 -32.35 18.21
CA LEU A 813 8.10 -32.26 16.86
C LEU A 813 7.23 -32.93 15.79
N GLN A 814 6.55 -34.04 16.12
CA GLN A 814 5.71 -34.78 15.17
C GLN A 814 4.69 -33.90 14.43
N PRO A 815 3.96 -32.98 15.10
CA PRO A 815 3.00 -32.12 14.40
C PRO A 815 3.63 -31.23 13.33
N LEU A 816 4.91 -30.87 13.44
CA LEU A 816 5.61 -30.10 12.40
C LEU A 816 5.85 -30.95 11.14
N GLN A 817 6.16 -32.23 11.30
CA GLN A 817 6.27 -33.15 10.16
C GLN A 817 4.91 -33.39 9.52
N ASP A 818 3.85 -33.57 10.32
CA ASP A 818 2.49 -33.85 9.85
C ASP A 818 1.91 -32.71 9.01
N VAL A 819 2.29 -31.45 9.27
CA VAL A 819 1.91 -30.29 8.45
C VAL A 819 2.84 -30.05 7.25
N GLY A 820 3.77 -30.96 6.98
CA GLY A 820 4.67 -30.90 5.81
C GLY A 820 5.93 -30.05 6.00
N LEU A 821 6.32 -29.69 7.23
CA LEU A 821 7.54 -28.91 7.52
C LEU A 821 8.76 -29.78 7.83
N GLY A 822 8.74 -31.07 7.49
CA GLY A 822 9.83 -32.00 7.80
C GLY A 822 11.22 -31.56 7.33
N TYR A 823 11.31 -30.70 6.30
CA TYR A 823 12.56 -30.19 5.74
C TYR A 823 13.13 -28.97 6.47
N VAL A 824 12.33 -28.25 7.25
CA VAL A 824 12.76 -27.04 7.96
C VAL A 824 13.68 -27.44 9.11
N THR A 825 14.74 -26.65 9.37
CA THR A 825 15.64 -26.93 10.49
C THR A 825 15.08 -26.40 11.80
N LEU A 826 15.40 -27.08 12.91
CA LEU A 826 14.90 -26.72 14.25
C LEU A 826 15.21 -25.25 14.62
N GLY A 827 16.43 -24.82 14.28
CA GLY A 827 17.01 -23.52 14.60
C GLY A 827 16.81 -22.43 13.53
N GLN A 828 16.13 -22.74 12.42
CA GLN A 828 15.89 -21.77 11.35
C GLN A 828 15.19 -20.52 11.87
N SER A 829 15.70 -19.35 11.49
CA SER A 829 15.12 -18.09 11.94
C SER A 829 13.68 -17.94 11.45
N SER A 830 12.75 -17.52 12.31
CA SER A 830 11.38 -17.20 11.89
C SER A 830 11.31 -16.07 10.85
N SER A 831 12.38 -15.27 10.72
CA SER A 831 12.47 -14.21 9.71
C SER A 831 12.84 -14.71 8.31
N THR A 832 13.38 -15.94 8.21
CA THR A 832 13.74 -16.60 6.95
C THR A 832 12.73 -17.66 6.54
N LEU A 833 11.70 -17.92 7.37
CA LEU A 833 10.56 -18.75 7.00
C LEU A 833 9.66 -18.00 6.01
N SER A 834 9.12 -18.70 5.03
CA SER A 834 8.06 -18.17 4.18
C SER A 834 6.78 -17.91 4.98
N GLY A 835 5.86 -17.09 4.45
CA GLY A 835 4.57 -16.83 5.09
C GLY A 835 3.77 -18.12 5.34
N GLY A 836 3.76 -19.03 4.36
CA GLY A 836 3.11 -20.34 4.46
C GLY A 836 3.82 -21.30 5.43
N GLU A 837 5.16 -21.27 5.52
CA GLU A 837 5.90 -22.02 6.53
C GLU A 837 5.57 -21.52 7.95
N ALA A 838 5.57 -20.20 8.14
CA ALA A 838 5.24 -19.56 9.40
C ALA A 838 3.82 -19.94 9.87
N GLN A 839 2.87 -19.99 8.95
CA GLN A 839 1.49 -20.39 9.22
C GLN A 839 1.38 -21.87 9.60
N ARG A 840 2.10 -22.76 8.90
CA ARG A 840 2.14 -24.19 9.21
C ARG A 840 2.77 -24.49 10.58
N VAL A 841 3.79 -23.73 10.99
CA VAL A 841 4.34 -23.83 12.36
C VAL A 841 3.29 -23.46 13.41
N LYS A 842 2.47 -22.43 13.15
CA LYS A 842 1.34 -22.07 14.03
C LYS A 842 0.31 -23.20 14.08
N LEU A 843 -0.08 -23.73 12.92
CA LEU A 843 -1.01 -24.86 12.81
C LEU A 843 -0.53 -26.08 13.62
N ALA A 844 0.76 -26.45 13.48
CA ALA A 844 1.36 -27.56 14.22
C ALA A 844 1.25 -27.40 15.74
N SER A 845 1.38 -26.16 16.25
CA SER A 845 1.23 -25.91 17.70
C SER A 845 -0.17 -26.23 18.23
N PHE A 846 -1.21 -26.10 17.39
CA PHE A 846 -2.60 -26.39 17.77
C PHE A 846 -3.00 -27.85 17.60
N LEU A 847 -2.25 -28.62 16.81
CA LEU A 847 -2.45 -30.07 16.67
C LEU A 847 -1.94 -30.88 17.87
N THR A 848 -1.23 -30.23 18.82
CA THR A 848 -0.79 -30.89 20.04
C THR A 848 -1.98 -31.26 20.94
N LYS A 849 -1.98 -32.50 21.47
CA LYS A 849 -3.14 -33.14 22.14
C LYS A 849 -3.58 -32.52 23.47
N ASP A 850 -2.87 -31.50 23.97
CA ASP A 850 -3.09 -30.94 25.31
C ASP A 850 -4.35 -30.05 25.42
N LYS A 851 -5.04 -29.74 24.30
CA LYS A 851 -6.30 -28.97 24.27
C LYS A 851 -7.57 -29.83 24.05
N ALA A 852 -7.52 -31.12 24.33
CA ALA A 852 -8.67 -32.00 24.18
C ALA A 852 -9.85 -31.54 25.08
N GLY A 853 -10.93 -31.06 24.45
CA GLY A 853 -12.17 -30.66 25.12
C GLY A 853 -12.63 -29.20 24.90
N GLN A 854 -11.85 -28.37 24.21
CA GLN A 854 -12.27 -27.03 23.80
C GLN A 854 -12.77 -27.02 22.35
N HIS A 855 -13.83 -26.27 22.05
CA HIS A 855 -14.29 -26.00 20.69
C HIS A 855 -13.84 -24.60 20.26
N LEU A 856 -12.80 -24.55 19.41
CA LEU A 856 -12.25 -23.31 18.88
C LEU A 856 -12.65 -23.12 17.42
N LEU A 857 -12.84 -21.86 17.01
CA LEU A 857 -12.95 -21.48 15.60
C LEU A 857 -11.57 -20.99 15.13
N PHE A 858 -10.97 -21.72 14.20
CA PHE A 858 -9.75 -21.31 13.53
C PHE A 858 -10.07 -20.54 12.26
N ILE A 859 -9.49 -19.36 12.10
CA ILE A 859 -9.62 -18.52 10.91
C ILE A 859 -8.28 -18.48 10.19
N PHE A 860 -8.22 -19.03 8.99
CA PHE A 860 -7.05 -19.01 8.11
C PHE A 860 -7.26 -18.01 6.98
N ASP A 861 -6.25 -17.20 6.72
CA ASP A 861 -6.23 -16.25 5.61
C ASP A 861 -5.20 -16.71 4.59
N GLU A 862 -5.68 -17.05 3.39
CA GLU A 862 -4.93 -17.53 2.24
C GLU A 862 -3.86 -18.59 2.58
N PRO A 863 -4.25 -19.76 3.15
CA PRO A 863 -3.27 -20.70 3.69
C PRO A 863 -2.50 -21.50 2.64
N THR A 864 -2.93 -21.44 1.38
CA THR A 864 -2.31 -22.13 0.24
C THR A 864 -1.30 -21.27 -0.52
N THR A 865 -1.03 -20.05 -0.04
CA THR A 865 0.04 -19.20 -0.60
C THR A 865 1.38 -19.96 -0.62
N GLY A 866 1.95 -20.08 -1.82
CA GLY A 866 3.23 -20.73 -2.07
C GLY A 866 3.32 -22.22 -1.82
N LEU A 867 2.17 -22.90 -1.88
CA LEU A 867 2.11 -24.35 -1.76
C LEU A 867 1.95 -25.00 -3.14
N HIS A 868 2.75 -26.04 -3.38
CA HIS A 868 2.53 -26.93 -4.51
C HIS A 868 1.28 -27.79 -4.28
N PHE A 869 0.70 -28.35 -5.34
CA PHE A 869 -0.49 -29.22 -5.27
C PHE A 869 -0.41 -30.28 -4.15
N ASP A 870 0.71 -31.00 -4.07
CA ASP A 870 0.90 -32.00 -3.02
C ASP A 870 0.96 -31.43 -1.60
N ASP A 871 1.49 -30.21 -1.43
CA ASP A 871 1.52 -29.53 -0.14
C ASP A 871 0.11 -29.06 0.28
N VAL A 872 -0.73 -28.66 -0.68
CA VAL A 872 -2.15 -28.34 -0.44
C VAL A 872 -2.90 -29.57 0.09
N ARG A 873 -2.62 -30.75 -0.45
CA ARG A 873 -3.18 -32.02 0.04
C ARG A 873 -2.79 -32.31 1.49
N VAL A 874 -1.53 -32.10 1.85
CA VAL A 874 -1.05 -32.26 3.24
C VAL A 874 -1.72 -31.25 4.17
N LEU A 875 -1.84 -29.99 3.74
CA LEU A 875 -2.50 -28.95 4.50
C LEU A 875 -4.00 -29.25 4.75
N LEU A 876 -4.72 -29.70 3.72
CA LEU A 876 -6.12 -30.13 3.86
C LEU A 876 -6.27 -31.29 4.85
N THR A 877 -5.30 -32.22 4.86
CA THR A 877 -5.27 -33.31 5.85
C THR A 877 -5.18 -32.76 7.27
N ALA A 878 -4.33 -31.75 7.50
CA ALA A 878 -4.22 -31.08 8.79
C ALA A 878 -5.49 -30.30 9.20
N PHE A 879 -6.16 -29.64 8.25
CA PHE A 879 -7.46 -29.00 8.52
C PHE A 879 -8.55 -29.99 8.88
N ASN A 880 -8.61 -31.13 8.18
CA ASN A 880 -9.53 -32.20 8.51
C ASN A 880 -9.26 -32.74 9.93
N ALA A 881 -7.99 -32.92 10.32
CA ALA A 881 -7.63 -33.34 11.67
C ALA A 881 -8.08 -32.35 12.76
N LEU A 882 -8.01 -31.03 12.50
CA LEU A 882 -8.57 -30.03 13.42
C LEU A 882 -10.08 -30.18 13.59
N VAL A 883 -10.81 -30.38 12.48
CA VAL A 883 -12.26 -30.57 12.52
C VAL A 883 -12.64 -31.88 13.22
N GLU A 884 -11.88 -32.95 13.01
CA GLU A 884 -12.06 -34.25 13.69
C GLU A 884 -11.82 -34.17 15.20
N ASN A 885 -10.93 -33.28 15.65
CA ASN A 885 -10.76 -32.96 17.08
C ASN A 885 -11.92 -32.12 17.64
N GLY A 886 -12.93 -31.82 16.83
CA GLY A 886 -14.13 -31.07 17.23
C GLY A 886 -13.93 -29.57 17.18
N HIS A 887 -13.12 -29.04 16.26
CA HIS A 887 -12.98 -27.60 16.02
C HIS A 887 -13.70 -27.16 14.74
N THR A 888 -13.87 -25.85 14.56
CA THR A 888 -14.40 -25.27 13.31
C THR A 888 -13.27 -24.59 12.55
N VAL A 889 -13.23 -24.76 11.22
CA VAL A 889 -12.18 -24.16 10.37
C VAL A 889 -12.83 -23.25 9.33
N LEU A 890 -12.51 -21.96 9.38
CA LEU A 890 -12.93 -20.96 8.40
C LEU A 890 -11.70 -20.51 7.61
N ILE A 891 -11.77 -20.59 6.29
CA ILE A 891 -10.65 -20.31 5.39
C ILE A 891 -11.07 -19.21 4.41
N VAL A 892 -10.26 -18.16 4.25
CA VAL A 892 -10.40 -17.20 3.14
C VAL A 892 -9.47 -17.67 2.03
N GLU A 893 -10.02 -18.09 0.88
CA GLU A 893 -9.17 -18.63 -0.19
C GLU A 893 -9.75 -18.58 -1.62
N HIS A 894 -8.84 -18.66 -2.59
CA HIS A 894 -9.06 -18.64 -4.03
C HIS A 894 -8.72 -19.97 -4.73
N ASN A 895 -7.90 -20.82 -4.10
CA ASN A 895 -7.50 -22.13 -4.60
C ASN A 895 -8.69 -23.07 -4.74
N LEU A 896 -8.88 -23.58 -5.96
CA LEU A 896 -10.03 -24.40 -6.33
C LEU A 896 -10.07 -25.74 -5.59
N ASP A 897 -8.91 -26.36 -5.29
CA ASP A 897 -8.86 -27.63 -4.56
C ASP A 897 -9.36 -27.47 -3.12
N VAL A 898 -9.01 -26.35 -2.46
CA VAL A 898 -9.50 -26.04 -1.11
C VAL A 898 -11.00 -25.75 -1.13
N ILE A 899 -11.47 -24.97 -2.10
CA ILE A 899 -12.89 -24.63 -2.26
C ILE A 899 -13.71 -25.91 -2.53
N ARG A 900 -13.22 -26.78 -3.42
CA ARG A 900 -13.85 -28.07 -3.75
C ARG A 900 -13.91 -29.02 -2.56
N SER A 901 -12.89 -28.98 -1.70
CA SER A 901 -12.78 -29.84 -0.52
C SER A 901 -13.55 -29.33 0.71
N ALA A 902 -14.12 -28.12 0.64
CA ALA A 902 -14.85 -27.53 1.75
C ALA A 902 -16.20 -28.22 1.99
N ASP A 903 -16.70 -28.17 3.23
CA ASP A 903 -18.07 -28.62 3.53
C ASP A 903 -19.11 -27.56 3.15
N TYR A 904 -18.71 -26.29 3.22
CA TYR A 904 -19.54 -25.12 2.95
C TYR A 904 -18.71 -23.99 2.30
N VAL A 905 -19.30 -23.26 1.36
CA VAL A 905 -18.67 -22.15 0.66
C VAL A 905 -19.53 -20.90 0.78
N ILE A 906 -18.89 -19.75 0.97
CA ILE A 906 -19.48 -18.41 0.92
C ILE A 906 -18.75 -17.65 -0.19
N ASP A 907 -19.43 -17.36 -1.30
CA ASP A 907 -18.85 -16.67 -2.44
C ASP A 907 -19.28 -15.20 -2.48
N LEU A 908 -18.30 -14.29 -2.46
CA LEU A 908 -18.51 -12.85 -2.49
C LEU A 908 -18.13 -12.24 -3.85
N GLY A 909 -18.93 -11.31 -4.33
CA GLY A 909 -18.70 -10.70 -5.64
C GLY A 909 -19.86 -9.79 -6.07
N PRO A 910 -20.25 -9.80 -7.36
CA PRO A 910 -19.60 -10.52 -8.47
C PRO A 910 -18.22 -9.94 -8.82
N GLU A 911 -18.01 -8.64 -8.62
CA GLU A 911 -16.74 -7.95 -8.88
C GLU A 911 -15.99 -7.56 -7.58
N GLY A 912 -14.85 -6.89 -7.73
CA GLY A 912 -14.11 -6.28 -6.63
C GLY A 912 -14.44 -4.79 -6.45
N GLY A 913 -14.09 -4.22 -5.30
CA GLY A 913 -14.25 -2.79 -5.06
C GLY A 913 -15.72 -2.37 -4.96
N ARG A 914 -16.08 -1.28 -5.64
CA ARG A 914 -17.42 -0.66 -5.55
C ARG A 914 -18.54 -1.59 -6.02
N ASP A 915 -18.27 -2.39 -7.06
CA ASP A 915 -19.23 -3.31 -7.69
C ASP A 915 -19.21 -4.71 -7.06
N GLY A 916 -18.43 -4.87 -5.99
CA GLY A 916 -18.40 -6.06 -5.14
C GLY A 916 -19.20 -5.90 -3.86
N GLY A 917 -18.93 -6.80 -2.91
CA GLY A 917 -19.53 -6.76 -1.58
C GLY A 917 -20.94 -7.32 -1.50
N HIS A 918 -21.38 -8.06 -2.52
CA HIS A 918 -22.61 -8.84 -2.48
C HIS A 918 -22.30 -10.31 -2.17
N LEU A 919 -23.25 -10.98 -1.52
CA LEU A 919 -23.25 -12.44 -1.43
C LEU A 919 -23.76 -13.00 -2.76
N VAL A 920 -22.89 -13.69 -3.50
CA VAL A 920 -23.26 -14.34 -4.77
C VAL A 920 -23.84 -15.72 -4.49
N PHE A 921 -23.23 -16.45 -3.56
CA PHE A 921 -23.66 -17.80 -3.19
C PHE A 921 -23.26 -18.14 -1.75
N GLN A 922 -24.08 -18.96 -1.09
CA GLN A 922 -23.65 -19.71 0.09
C GLN A 922 -24.30 -21.10 0.05
N GLY A 923 -23.53 -22.15 0.33
CA GLY A 923 -24.03 -23.53 0.19
C GLY A 923 -22.91 -24.55 0.08
N ARG A 924 -23.23 -25.74 -0.43
CA ARG A 924 -22.20 -26.76 -0.67
C ARG A 924 -21.39 -26.42 -1.93
N PRO A 925 -20.09 -26.77 -2.02
CA PRO A 925 -19.29 -26.47 -3.21
C PRO A 925 -19.87 -27.02 -4.52
N ALA A 926 -20.51 -28.20 -4.48
CA ALA A 926 -21.12 -28.82 -5.66
C ALA A 926 -22.28 -27.98 -6.25
N GLU A 927 -22.98 -27.20 -5.42
CA GLU A 927 -24.12 -26.35 -5.80
C GLU A 927 -23.65 -25.00 -6.36
N LEU A 928 -22.38 -24.63 -6.16
CA LEU A 928 -21.79 -23.41 -6.71
C LEU A 928 -21.63 -23.50 -8.23
N LYS A 929 -21.50 -24.72 -8.78
CA LYS A 929 -21.38 -24.96 -10.21
C LYS A 929 -22.68 -24.56 -10.92
N GLY A 930 -22.60 -23.55 -11.79
CA GLY A 930 -23.75 -23.06 -12.55
C GLY A 930 -24.49 -21.87 -11.93
N VAL A 931 -24.00 -21.31 -10.81
CA VAL A 931 -24.54 -20.06 -10.27
C VAL A 931 -24.15 -18.89 -11.18
N GLU A 932 -25.15 -18.22 -11.77
CA GLU A 932 -24.93 -17.03 -12.59
C GLU A 932 -24.28 -15.90 -11.77
N GLY A 933 -23.22 -15.30 -12.31
CA GLY A 933 -22.47 -14.23 -11.63
C GLY A 933 -21.38 -14.71 -10.67
N SER A 934 -21.26 -16.02 -10.37
CA SER A 934 -20.13 -16.57 -9.63
C SER A 934 -18.96 -16.87 -10.57
N TYR A 935 -17.87 -16.12 -10.44
CA TYR A 935 -16.62 -16.46 -11.12
C TYR A 935 -16.03 -17.75 -10.54
N THR A 936 -16.10 -17.93 -9.23
CA THR A 936 -15.62 -19.14 -8.55
C THR A 936 -16.31 -20.39 -9.11
N GLY A 937 -17.63 -20.37 -9.25
CA GLY A 937 -18.41 -21.47 -9.82
C GLY A 937 -18.17 -21.74 -11.31
N ARG A 938 -17.64 -20.77 -12.06
CA ARG A 938 -17.26 -20.96 -13.48
C ARG A 938 -15.95 -21.72 -13.64
N TYR A 939 -15.01 -21.55 -12.70
CA TYR A 939 -13.71 -22.22 -12.72
C TYR A 939 -13.70 -23.55 -11.92
N LEU A 940 -14.68 -23.77 -11.04
CA LEU A 940 -14.84 -25.00 -10.23
C LEU A 940 -15.40 -26.18 -11.03
#